data_AF-A0A2Z7AR00-F1
#
_entry.id   AF-A0A2Z7AR00-F1
#
_cell.length_a   1.000
_cell.length_b   1.000
_cell.length_c   1.000
_cell.angle_alpha   90.00
_cell.angle_beta   90.00
_cell.angle_gamma   90.00
#
_symmetry.space_group_name_H-M   'P 1'
#
loop_
_entity.id
_entity.type
_entity.pdbx_description
1 polymer ?
#
loop_
_entity_poly.entity_id
_entity_poly.type
_entity_poly.pdbx_seq_one_letter_code
_entity_poly.pdbx_strand_id
1 'polypeptide(L)'
;MIQPLSIGCDGWDMGYKVRVGPLLPAIAFSRTGCSNLRIGIRAIRSRVRFPCCAFKSIGAKKLHWGGGGPLCRWVGLCLGGGTMIQPLSIGCDGWDMGYKVRVGPLLSAIAFSRTGCSNLRIGIRAIRSRVRFPCCAFKTILNLPRISAVGNYPINVWPKPTTFQWTQPQAILLSPDFTISAPAHRYVGPAAQRYLRQVLTEHHRPLVTPVLNLTSSSPLKTLVITISDPSATLTHGVNESYTLTIPSTGYDAVLTAGTAWGALRGLESFSQLVFSNPPRVGCGLYISDAPLFVHRGVMLDTSRNYYGVEDLLRLIRALSMNKLNVFHWHITDSHSFPIVVPSEPELAAKGAYGEEMVYTPADVKTVVEYGMNYGVRVVPEIDMPAHTGSWAEAYPEIVACANKFWWPAESGWDDRFAAEPGTGQLNPLNPKTYEVVKNVVHDVVAMFPDQLYHAGADEVTPNCWKIDPLIQSFLAKNGTLSQILEMFVNSTLPYITSLNRTVVYWEDVLLDGNVKVNPSLLPTANIILQSWNNAPTNTKRIVKSGYRAIVSSSDFYYLDCGHGDFLGNNSVYDLPPGTDQGKGGSWCGPFKTWQTIYNYDITYGLTEAESKLVIGGEVALWSEQADPTVMDPRIWPRASAMAETLWSGNRDDTGNKRSVEATDRLNEWRYRMVTRGIGAEPIQPLWCIKNPGMCNTVHPM
;
A
#
# COMPACT_ATOMS: atom_id res chain seq x y z
N MET A 1 -1.73 -21.74 53.54
CA MET A 1 -3.17 -21.90 53.88
C MET A 1 -3.99 -21.20 52.81
N ILE A 2 -5.29 -21.50 52.72
CA ILE A 2 -6.20 -21.04 51.66
C ILE A 2 -7.13 -19.95 52.23
N GLN A 3 -7.85 -19.22 51.35
CA GLN A 3 -9.00 -18.35 51.63
C GLN A 3 -8.69 -16.94 52.20
N PRO A 4 -9.58 -15.93 52.02
CA PRO A 4 -9.98 -15.41 50.69
C PRO A 4 -10.07 -13.86 50.66
N LEU A 5 -10.42 -13.28 49.50
CA LEU A 5 -10.91 -11.89 49.43
C LEU A 5 -11.97 -11.76 48.34
N SER A 6 -13.17 -11.29 48.69
CA SER A 6 -14.22 -10.96 47.72
C SER A 6 -15.26 -9.97 48.28
N ILE A 7 -15.32 -8.79 47.65
CA ILE A 7 -16.48 -7.90 47.51
C ILE A 7 -17.03 -7.23 48.81
N GLY A 8 -16.96 -5.89 48.79
CA GLY A 8 -17.84 -4.98 49.51
C GLY A 8 -17.82 -3.64 48.77
N CYS A 9 -18.99 -3.10 48.42
CA CYS A 9 -19.12 -1.85 47.66
C CYS A 9 -19.81 -0.78 48.52
N ASP A 10 -19.23 0.42 48.54
CA ASP A 10 -19.84 1.74 48.72
C ASP A 10 -18.70 2.78 48.63
N GLY A 11 -18.86 4.02 48.18
CA GLY A 11 -20.06 4.72 47.70
C GLY A 11 -19.94 6.22 48.06
N TRP A 12 -19.68 7.09 47.08
CA TRP A 12 -19.63 8.56 47.28
C TRP A 12 -20.26 9.31 46.11
N ASP A 13 -20.79 10.50 46.41
CA ASP A 13 -21.88 11.16 45.67
C ASP A 13 -21.64 12.67 45.50
N MET A 14 -22.07 13.23 44.35
CA MET A 14 -22.26 14.67 44.12
C MET A 14 -23.37 14.88 43.08
N GLY A 15 -24.54 15.34 43.52
CA GLY A 15 -25.73 15.53 42.68
C GLY A 15 -26.04 16.97 42.25
N TYR A 16 -27.09 17.12 41.43
CA TYR A 16 -27.68 18.41 41.02
C TYR A 16 -29.17 18.49 41.38
N LYS A 17 -29.67 19.72 41.63
CA LYS A 17 -31.03 19.96 42.18
C LYS A 17 -32.12 19.99 41.11
N VAL A 18 -33.28 19.44 41.45
CA VAL A 18 -34.53 19.44 40.66
C VAL A 18 -35.50 20.51 41.17
N ARG A 19 -36.38 21.03 40.29
CA ARG A 19 -37.65 21.72 40.64
C ARG A 19 -38.80 21.09 39.85
N VAL A 20 -40.02 21.13 40.39
CA VAL A 20 -41.19 20.41 39.83
C VAL A 20 -42.46 21.26 39.82
N GLY A 21 -43.18 21.22 38.69
CA GLY A 21 -44.65 21.30 38.60
C GLY A 21 -45.28 22.66 38.24
N PRO A 22 -46.60 22.70 37.93
CA PRO A 22 -47.51 21.55 37.77
C PRO A 22 -48.55 21.62 36.60
N LEU A 23 -49.30 20.51 36.45
CA LEU A 23 -50.68 20.38 35.89
C LEU A 23 -50.95 20.15 34.37
N LEU A 24 -52.19 19.67 34.15
CA LEU A 24 -52.83 18.96 33.02
C LEU A 24 -53.85 19.88 32.28
N PRO A 25 -54.64 19.47 31.24
CA PRO A 25 -54.94 18.13 30.71
C PRO A 25 -54.94 17.96 29.15
N ALA A 26 -55.37 16.77 28.70
CA ALA A 26 -55.41 16.25 27.34
C ALA A 26 -56.52 16.79 26.40
N ILE A 27 -56.43 16.45 25.11
CA ILE A 27 -57.53 16.29 24.13
C ILE A 27 -57.18 15.14 23.16
N ALA A 28 -58.17 14.41 22.63
CA ALA A 28 -57.97 13.35 21.63
C ALA A 28 -59.13 13.23 20.61
N PHE A 29 -58.80 13.17 19.33
CA PHE A 29 -59.61 12.70 18.18
C PHE A 29 -58.60 12.17 17.13
N SER A 30 -58.67 11.01 16.45
CA SER A 30 -59.71 10.07 15.97
C SER A 30 -60.23 10.32 14.54
N ARG A 31 -60.32 9.21 13.78
CA ARG A 31 -61.16 8.93 12.58
C ARG A 31 -60.69 9.32 11.15
N THR A 32 -60.18 8.28 10.45
CA THR A 32 -60.69 7.69 9.17
C THR A 32 -61.07 8.55 7.95
N GLY A 33 -60.67 8.10 6.74
CA GLY A 33 -61.61 8.06 5.59
C GLY A 33 -61.05 8.06 4.16
N CYS A 34 -61.44 7.04 3.38
CA CYS A 34 -61.72 6.97 1.92
C CYS A 34 -61.42 8.21 1.02
N SER A 35 -60.69 8.18 -0.11
CA SER A 35 -60.66 7.31 -1.33
C SER A 35 -61.55 7.77 -2.52
N ASN A 36 -61.02 7.63 -3.76
CA ASN A 36 -61.68 7.51 -5.09
C ASN A 36 -61.68 8.68 -6.13
N LEU A 37 -60.84 8.50 -7.16
CA LEU A 37 -61.23 8.19 -8.57
C LEU A 37 -61.86 9.26 -9.52
N ARG A 38 -61.12 9.60 -10.60
CA ARG A 38 -61.49 9.73 -12.06
C ARG A 38 -60.32 10.46 -12.77
N ILE A 39 -59.75 10.06 -13.92
CA ILE A 39 -60.20 9.51 -15.22
C ILE A 39 -60.84 10.55 -16.16
N GLY A 40 -60.13 10.86 -17.25
CA GLY A 40 -60.57 11.61 -18.44
C GLY A 40 -59.57 11.39 -19.58
N ILE A 41 -60.02 11.22 -20.84
CA ILE A 41 -59.21 10.70 -21.97
C ILE A 41 -59.56 11.41 -23.29
N ARG A 42 -58.56 11.53 -24.20
CA ARG A 42 -58.59 11.78 -25.69
C ARG A 42 -57.95 13.12 -26.13
N ALA A 43 -57.27 13.23 -27.27
CA ALA A 43 -56.67 12.19 -28.14
C ALA A 43 -55.63 12.74 -29.16
N ILE A 44 -54.55 11.96 -29.37
CA ILE A 44 -53.86 11.63 -30.65
C ILE A 44 -53.72 12.71 -31.76
N ARG A 45 -52.45 13.05 -32.12
CA ARG A 45 -52.01 13.13 -33.54
C ARG A 45 -50.47 13.03 -33.76
N SER A 46 -50.01 11.80 -34.00
CA SER A 46 -49.02 11.34 -35.02
C SER A 46 -47.71 12.11 -35.38
N ARG A 47 -46.61 11.32 -35.47
CA ARG A 47 -45.43 11.40 -36.37
C ARG A 47 -44.16 12.24 -36.02
N VAL A 48 -43.23 11.58 -35.30
CA VAL A 48 -41.91 11.09 -35.81
C VAL A 48 -40.96 12.05 -36.55
N ARG A 49 -39.83 12.44 -35.90
CA ARG A 49 -38.44 12.11 -36.32
C ARG A 49 -37.35 12.48 -35.29
N PHE A 50 -36.12 11.99 -35.54
CA PHE A 50 -34.88 12.16 -34.74
C PHE A 50 -34.31 13.59 -34.77
N PRO A 51 -33.30 13.89 -33.93
CA PRO A 51 -31.95 14.08 -34.50
C PRO A 51 -30.80 13.42 -33.70
N CYS A 52 -29.62 13.34 -34.32
CA CYS A 52 -28.34 12.96 -33.69
C CYS A 52 -27.54 14.19 -33.21
N CYS A 53 -26.45 13.94 -32.47
CA CYS A 53 -25.53 14.94 -31.92
C CYS A 53 -24.76 15.77 -32.97
N ALA A 54 -24.37 17.01 -32.64
CA ALA A 54 -22.96 17.45 -32.62
C ALA A 54 -22.75 18.91 -32.16
N PHE A 55 -21.63 19.12 -31.45
CA PHE A 55 -20.86 20.36 -31.19
C PHE A 55 -21.16 21.66 -31.98
N LYS A 56 -21.26 22.79 -31.26
CA LYS A 56 -20.14 23.77 -31.12
C LYS A 56 -20.39 24.82 -30.01
N SER A 57 -19.45 25.75 -29.83
CA SER A 57 -19.23 26.56 -28.61
C SER A 57 -19.14 28.09 -28.86
N ILE A 58 -19.01 28.86 -27.75
CA ILE A 58 -18.62 30.30 -27.65
C ILE A 58 -19.75 31.33 -27.90
N GLY A 59 -19.83 32.39 -27.06
CA GLY A 59 -20.52 33.65 -27.44
C GLY A 59 -21.14 34.52 -26.32
N ALA A 60 -20.35 35.16 -25.46
CA ALA A 60 -20.81 35.99 -24.32
C ALA A 60 -21.59 37.30 -24.68
N LYS A 61 -22.49 37.74 -23.78
CA LYS A 61 -23.05 39.11 -23.52
C LYS A 61 -24.22 39.02 -22.49
N LYS A 62 -24.66 40.04 -21.72
CA LYS A 62 -24.08 41.28 -21.12
C LYS A 62 -25.20 42.00 -20.30
N LEU A 63 -24.98 42.35 -19.01
CA LEU A 63 -25.61 43.48 -18.25
C LEU A 63 -27.17 43.59 -18.17
N HIS A 64 -27.89 44.36 -17.32
CA HIS A 64 -27.74 45.17 -16.08
C HIS A 64 -28.95 44.80 -15.13
N TRP A 65 -29.33 45.39 -13.97
CA TRP A 65 -28.83 46.43 -13.04
C TRP A 65 -29.50 46.33 -11.64
N GLY A 66 -29.00 47.09 -10.64
CA GLY A 66 -29.72 47.50 -9.41
C GLY A 66 -29.75 46.52 -8.22
N GLY A 67 -29.74 46.96 -6.95
CA GLY A 67 -29.52 48.31 -6.41
C GLY A 67 -29.92 48.45 -4.92
N GLY A 68 -29.29 49.36 -4.17
CA GLY A 68 -29.68 49.76 -2.80
C GLY A 68 -28.62 49.59 -1.69
N GLY A 69 -28.51 50.57 -0.79
CA GLY A 69 -27.80 50.47 0.51
C GLY A 69 -28.76 50.11 1.67
N PRO A 70 -28.37 50.21 2.97
CA PRO A 70 -28.04 51.53 3.55
C PRO A 70 -27.01 51.60 4.72
N LEU A 71 -26.55 52.84 4.98
CA LEU A 71 -26.10 53.51 6.23
C LEU A 71 -25.28 52.81 7.36
N CYS A 72 -24.31 53.57 7.88
CA CYS A 72 -23.61 53.39 9.16
C CYS A 72 -24.18 54.31 10.28
N ARG A 73 -24.02 53.93 11.57
CA ARG A 73 -23.94 54.79 12.79
C ARG A 73 -23.58 53.94 14.04
N TRP A 74 -22.87 54.40 15.08
CA TRP A 74 -21.99 55.58 15.24
C TRP A 74 -21.15 55.50 16.55
N VAL A 75 -19.88 55.95 16.50
CA VAL A 75 -19.07 56.63 17.55
C VAL A 75 -18.82 55.99 18.94
N GLY A 76 -17.53 56.00 19.34
CA GLY A 76 -17.05 55.94 20.72
C GLY A 76 -15.51 56.01 20.79
N LEU A 77 -14.93 57.06 21.41
CA LEU A 77 -13.47 57.29 21.42
C LEU A 77 -13.02 58.13 22.65
N CYS A 78 -12.19 57.55 23.52
CA CYS A 78 -11.35 58.20 24.55
C CYS A 78 -10.05 57.35 24.66
N LEU A 79 -8.79 57.82 24.70
CA LEU A 79 -8.09 59.05 25.15
C LEU A 79 -7.33 58.85 26.49
N GLY A 80 -6.01 59.05 26.44
CA GLY A 80 -5.10 59.13 27.59
C GLY A 80 -4.42 57.80 27.99
N GLY A 81 -3.10 57.72 28.19
CA GLY A 81 -2.03 58.71 27.95
C GLY A 81 -0.68 58.27 28.55
N GLY A 82 0.45 58.73 27.99
CA GLY A 82 1.79 58.46 28.53
C GLY A 82 2.91 58.62 27.49
N THR A 83 3.78 59.62 27.65
CA THR A 83 4.79 60.02 26.66
C THR A 83 6.20 60.12 27.24
N MET A 84 7.22 59.70 26.47
CA MET A 84 8.56 60.29 26.53
C MET A 84 9.19 60.35 25.13
N ILE A 85 10.28 61.11 24.95
CA ILE A 85 10.43 61.99 23.77
C ILE A 85 11.79 61.86 23.04
N GLN A 86 11.73 61.46 21.75
CA GLN A 86 12.57 61.88 20.61
C GLN A 86 14.11 61.60 20.60
N PRO A 87 14.84 61.79 19.47
CA PRO A 87 14.46 62.44 18.19
C PRO A 87 14.53 61.58 16.91
N LEU A 88 14.03 62.18 15.82
CA LEU A 88 14.03 61.63 14.46
C LEU A 88 15.36 61.91 13.71
N SER A 89 15.65 61.08 12.71
CA SER A 89 16.25 61.53 11.44
C SER A 89 15.36 61.09 10.27
N ILE A 90 15.49 61.76 9.11
CA ILE A 90 14.55 61.64 7.98
C ILE A 90 15.19 60.89 6.82
N GLY A 91 14.44 60.01 6.16
CA GLY A 91 14.80 59.40 4.89
C GLY A 91 13.59 58.75 4.22
N CYS A 92 13.33 59.13 2.96
CA CYS A 92 12.37 58.46 2.09
C CYS A 92 13.13 57.44 1.22
N ASP A 93 12.52 56.29 0.91
CA ASP A 93 12.20 55.95 -0.49
C ASP A 93 11.30 54.71 -0.60
N GLY A 94 10.74 54.50 -1.80
CA GLY A 94 9.56 53.67 -2.04
C GLY A 94 9.79 52.15 -2.12
N TRP A 95 8.67 51.43 -2.10
CA TRP A 95 8.58 50.00 -2.42
C TRP A 95 7.82 49.80 -3.73
N ASP A 96 8.44 49.14 -4.69
CA ASP A 96 7.90 48.93 -6.05
C ASP A 96 7.28 47.53 -6.21
N MET A 97 5.99 47.45 -6.53
CA MET A 97 5.26 46.19 -6.76
C MET A 97 5.17 45.85 -8.25
N GLY A 98 6.24 45.23 -8.77
CA GLY A 98 6.41 44.92 -10.20
C GLY A 98 5.49 43.83 -10.77
N TYR A 99 4.22 44.13 -11.02
CA TYR A 99 3.32 43.29 -11.85
C TYR A 99 3.64 43.44 -13.35
N LYS A 100 4.24 42.41 -13.96
CA LYS A 100 4.57 42.40 -15.41
C LYS A 100 3.49 41.75 -16.27
N VAL A 101 2.64 42.58 -16.87
CA VAL A 101 1.87 42.22 -18.08
C VAL A 101 2.77 42.37 -19.31
N ARG A 102 2.71 41.43 -20.27
CA ARG A 102 3.26 41.62 -21.63
C ARG A 102 2.29 41.15 -22.71
N VAL A 103 2.22 41.94 -23.77
CA VAL A 103 1.39 41.73 -24.97
C VAL A 103 2.19 40.97 -26.03
N GLY A 104 1.53 40.08 -26.78
CA GLY A 104 2.11 39.37 -27.92
C GLY A 104 1.49 39.81 -29.26
N PRO A 105 2.29 39.97 -30.34
CA PRO A 105 1.79 40.30 -31.70
C PRO A 105 1.55 39.04 -32.58
N LEU A 106 1.11 39.28 -33.83
CA LEU A 106 0.52 38.27 -34.74
C LEU A 106 1.49 37.59 -35.75
N LEU A 107 0.92 36.55 -36.39
CA LEU A 107 1.40 35.68 -37.48
C LEU A 107 2.11 36.33 -38.69
N SER A 108 3.11 35.61 -39.23
CA SER A 108 3.67 35.63 -40.61
C SER A 108 4.70 34.48 -40.75
N ALA A 109 5.04 33.86 -41.90
CA ALA A 109 4.46 33.83 -43.26
C ALA A 109 4.90 32.49 -43.96
N ILE A 110 4.92 32.39 -45.30
CA ILE A 110 5.29 31.17 -46.07
C ILE A 110 6.23 31.53 -47.25
N ALA A 111 7.34 30.77 -47.48
CA ALA A 111 7.96 30.54 -48.81
C ALA A 111 9.16 29.53 -48.80
N PHE A 112 9.51 29.02 -49.99
CA PHE A 112 10.63 28.10 -50.34
C PHE A 112 11.99 28.87 -50.55
N SER A 113 13.17 28.32 -50.95
CA SER A 113 13.55 27.05 -51.63
C SER A 113 15.08 26.74 -51.62
N ARG A 114 15.47 25.44 -51.74
CA ARG A 114 16.69 24.84 -52.40
C ARG A 114 18.11 25.35 -51.97
N THR A 115 19.26 24.71 -52.19
CA THR A 115 19.77 23.46 -52.86
C THR A 115 20.67 22.66 -51.85
N GLY A 116 21.36 21.54 -52.12
CA GLY A 116 21.68 20.75 -53.33
C GLY A 116 22.31 19.38 -52.98
N CYS A 117 22.82 18.62 -53.97
CA CYS A 117 23.07 17.16 -53.86
C CYS A 117 24.51 16.68 -54.17
N SER A 118 24.91 15.54 -53.59
CA SER A 118 25.75 14.46 -54.20
C SER A 118 25.92 13.31 -53.18
N ASN A 119 26.19 12.04 -53.51
CA ASN A 119 26.57 11.41 -54.80
C ASN A 119 25.88 10.04 -55.01
N LEU A 120 25.96 9.49 -56.22
CA LEU A 120 25.25 8.25 -56.64
C LEU A 120 26.21 7.26 -57.32
N ARG A 121 26.10 5.95 -57.06
CA ARG A 121 26.51 4.87 -57.99
C ARG A 121 25.54 3.68 -57.96
N ILE A 122 25.44 2.99 -59.09
CA ILE A 122 24.49 1.90 -59.35
C ILE A 122 25.23 0.69 -59.92
N GLY A 123 24.81 -0.52 -59.55
CA GLY A 123 25.11 -1.79 -60.23
C GLY A 123 23.82 -2.60 -60.38
N ILE A 124 23.64 -3.35 -61.47
CA ILE A 124 22.35 -3.97 -61.85
C ILE A 124 22.53 -5.44 -62.26
N ARG A 125 21.46 -6.23 -62.03
CA ARG A 125 21.15 -7.61 -62.46
C ARG A 125 21.49 -8.69 -61.41
N ALA A 126 20.75 -9.80 -61.33
CA ALA A 126 19.74 -10.31 -62.26
C ALA A 126 18.36 -10.62 -61.64
N ILE A 127 17.33 -10.74 -62.49
CA ILE A 127 15.95 -11.08 -62.11
C ILE A 127 15.74 -12.59 -62.23
N ARG A 128 15.08 -13.20 -61.24
CA ARG A 128 14.26 -14.41 -61.44
C ARG A 128 12.93 -14.25 -60.71
N SER A 129 11.84 -14.44 -61.45
CA SER A 129 10.47 -14.34 -60.95
C SER A 129 9.93 -15.70 -60.50
N ARG A 130 9.06 -15.72 -59.50
CA ARG A 130 8.00 -16.73 -59.33
C ARG A 130 6.78 -16.09 -58.66
N VAL A 131 5.60 -16.45 -59.15
CA VAL A 131 4.30 -15.89 -58.76
C VAL A 131 3.89 -16.38 -57.37
N ARG A 132 3.23 -15.53 -56.58
CA ARG A 132 2.46 -15.95 -55.39
C ARG A 132 0.97 -15.69 -55.65
N PHE A 133 0.15 -16.71 -55.42
CA PHE A 133 -1.31 -16.58 -55.38
C PHE A 133 -1.74 -15.88 -54.09
N PRO A 134 -2.80 -15.05 -54.11
CA PRO A 134 -3.41 -14.54 -52.89
C PRO A 134 -4.25 -15.66 -52.24
N CYS A 135 -3.76 -16.25 -51.15
CA CYS A 135 -4.63 -17.07 -50.30
C CYS A 135 -5.60 -16.17 -49.55
N CYS A 136 -6.91 -16.37 -49.77
CA CYS A 136 -7.96 -15.70 -49.01
C CYS A 136 -7.97 -16.19 -47.55
N ALA A 137 -7.18 -15.54 -46.70
CA ALA A 137 -7.26 -15.74 -45.26
C ALA A 137 -8.61 -15.23 -44.76
N PHE A 138 -9.55 -16.15 -44.48
CA PHE A 138 -10.78 -15.86 -43.76
C PHE A 138 -10.41 -15.35 -42.35
N LYS A 139 -10.32 -14.03 -42.21
CA LYS A 139 -10.41 -13.38 -40.89
C LYS A 139 -11.84 -13.53 -40.42
N THR A 140 -12.13 -14.65 -39.77
CA THR A 140 -13.29 -14.77 -38.89
C THR A 140 -13.09 -13.78 -37.74
N ILE A 141 -13.54 -12.55 -37.94
CA ILE A 141 -13.66 -11.57 -36.87
C ILE A 141 -14.75 -12.11 -35.95
N LEU A 142 -14.32 -12.83 -34.91
CA LEU A 142 -15.13 -13.06 -33.73
C LEU A 142 -15.42 -11.66 -33.15
N ASN A 143 -16.59 -11.14 -33.49
CA ASN A 143 -17.20 -10.01 -32.80
C ASN A 143 -17.53 -10.48 -31.38
N LEU A 144 -16.51 -10.50 -30.53
CA LEU A 144 -16.68 -10.49 -29.08
C LEU A 144 -17.55 -9.28 -28.78
N PRO A 145 -18.79 -9.46 -28.28
CA PRO A 145 -19.58 -8.32 -27.84
C PRO A 145 -18.80 -7.62 -26.73
N ARG A 146 -18.68 -6.29 -26.81
CA ARG A 146 -18.33 -5.49 -25.62
C ARG A 146 -19.51 -5.60 -24.66
N ILE A 147 -19.52 -6.65 -23.84
CA ILE A 147 -20.53 -6.86 -22.80
C ILE A 147 -20.34 -5.75 -21.78
N SER A 148 -21.21 -4.74 -21.82
CA SER A 148 -21.34 -3.78 -20.74
C SER A 148 -21.87 -4.50 -19.51
N ALA A 149 -21.06 -4.54 -18.45
CA ALA A 149 -21.46 -5.08 -17.16
C ALA A 149 -20.75 -4.32 -16.03
N VAL A 150 -21.09 -3.04 -15.86
CA VAL A 150 -21.02 -2.39 -14.53
C VAL A 150 -22.15 -2.97 -13.66
N GLY A 151 -22.09 -4.29 -13.47
CA GLY A 151 -23.00 -5.05 -12.62
C GLY A 151 -22.39 -5.14 -11.25
N ASN A 152 -23.08 -4.61 -10.24
CA ASN A 152 -22.69 -4.83 -8.85
C ASN A 152 -22.96 -6.31 -8.54
N TYR A 153 -21.92 -7.13 -8.53
CA TYR A 153 -22.07 -8.58 -8.40
C TYR A 153 -22.59 -8.94 -6.99
N PRO A 154 -23.54 -9.89 -6.86
CA PRO A 154 -24.20 -10.14 -5.58
C PRO A 154 -23.27 -10.75 -4.51
N ILE A 155 -22.13 -11.34 -4.89
CA ILE A 155 -21.07 -11.76 -3.97
C ILE A 155 -19.89 -10.81 -4.12
N ASN A 156 -19.46 -10.22 -3.01
CA ASN A 156 -18.24 -9.42 -2.92
C ASN A 156 -17.00 -10.33 -2.92
N VAL A 157 -16.01 -9.99 -3.76
CA VAL A 157 -14.72 -10.69 -3.86
C VAL A 157 -13.58 -9.68 -3.74
N TRP A 158 -12.52 -10.03 -3.02
CA TRP A 158 -11.37 -9.16 -2.72
C TRP A 158 -10.02 -9.90 -2.87
N PRO A 159 -9.03 -9.32 -3.58
CA PRO A 159 -9.18 -8.30 -4.62
C PRO A 159 -10.24 -8.67 -5.68
N LYS A 160 -10.94 -7.67 -6.21
CA LYS A 160 -11.79 -7.83 -7.41
C LYS A 160 -10.95 -8.39 -8.58
N PRO A 161 -11.35 -9.50 -9.22
CA PRO A 161 -10.59 -10.04 -10.35
C PRO A 161 -10.56 -9.09 -11.57
N THR A 162 -9.46 -9.12 -12.31
CA THR A 162 -9.22 -8.33 -13.53
C THR A 162 -10.15 -8.69 -14.69
N THR A 163 -10.68 -9.91 -14.75
CA THR A 163 -11.86 -10.25 -15.56
C THR A 163 -12.77 -11.18 -14.78
N PHE A 164 -14.01 -10.74 -14.56
CA PHE A 164 -15.06 -11.48 -13.88
C PHE A 164 -16.33 -11.41 -14.74
N GLN A 165 -16.88 -12.57 -15.13
CA GLN A 165 -18.04 -12.68 -16.00
C GLN A 165 -19.11 -13.54 -15.32
N TRP A 166 -20.27 -12.95 -15.03
CA TRP A 166 -21.39 -13.63 -14.36
C TRP A 166 -22.73 -13.10 -14.89
N THR A 167 -23.13 -13.56 -16.08
CA THR A 167 -24.27 -13.01 -16.84
C THR A 167 -25.64 -13.40 -16.26
N GLN A 168 -25.71 -14.51 -15.53
CA GLN A 168 -26.92 -14.96 -14.83
C GLN A 168 -26.54 -15.41 -13.41
N PRO A 169 -26.54 -14.50 -12.41
CA PRO A 169 -26.14 -14.84 -11.05
C PRO A 169 -27.02 -15.92 -10.41
N GLN A 170 -26.42 -17.07 -10.12
CA GLN A 170 -27.03 -18.26 -9.52
C GLN A 170 -26.09 -18.86 -8.47
N ALA A 171 -26.63 -19.70 -7.58
CA ALA A 171 -25.83 -20.49 -6.64
C ALA A 171 -26.13 -22.00 -6.77
N ILE A 172 -25.11 -22.82 -6.63
CA ILE A 172 -25.20 -24.29 -6.60
C ILE A 172 -24.76 -24.78 -5.21
N LEU A 173 -25.41 -25.83 -4.70
CA LEU A 173 -24.99 -26.48 -3.46
C LEU A 173 -23.62 -27.15 -3.67
N LEU A 174 -22.78 -27.15 -2.63
CA LEU A 174 -21.66 -28.11 -2.57
C LEU A 174 -22.22 -29.48 -2.16
N SER A 175 -21.64 -30.55 -2.71
CA SER A 175 -21.84 -31.91 -2.23
C SER A 175 -21.33 -32.04 -0.78
N PRO A 176 -21.95 -32.85 0.09
CA PRO A 176 -21.35 -33.24 1.37
C PRO A 176 -19.97 -33.88 1.15
N ASP A 177 -19.84 -34.67 0.09
CA ASP A 177 -18.60 -35.31 -0.36
C ASP A 177 -17.78 -34.42 -1.33
N PHE A 178 -17.82 -33.09 -1.17
CA PHE A 178 -17.07 -32.18 -2.04
C PHE A 178 -15.56 -32.36 -1.86
N THR A 179 -14.81 -32.33 -2.96
CA THR A 179 -13.35 -32.50 -2.97
C THR A 179 -12.64 -31.46 -3.84
N ILE A 180 -11.36 -31.22 -3.55
CA ILE A 180 -10.46 -30.46 -4.42
C ILE A 180 -9.43 -31.43 -4.98
N SER A 181 -9.52 -31.72 -6.28
CA SER A 181 -8.58 -32.59 -7.00
C SER A 181 -7.41 -31.77 -7.49
N ALA A 182 -6.19 -32.11 -7.07
CA ALA A 182 -4.99 -31.32 -7.30
C ALA A 182 -3.82 -32.19 -7.80
N PRO A 183 -2.94 -31.65 -8.66
CA PRO A 183 -1.74 -32.38 -9.09
C PRO A 183 -0.76 -32.54 -7.93
N ALA A 184 0.06 -33.59 -7.99
CA ALA A 184 1.10 -33.88 -7.00
C ALA A 184 2.21 -32.80 -7.05
N HIS A 185 2.10 -31.79 -6.19
CA HIS A 185 3.07 -30.70 -6.06
C HIS A 185 3.15 -30.21 -4.61
N ARG A 186 4.38 -29.98 -4.11
CA ARG A 186 4.73 -29.74 -2.71
C ARG A 186 3.82 -28.74 -1.99
N TYR A 187 3.49 -27.62 -2.64
CA TYR A 187 2.72 -26.54 -2.02
C TYR A 187 1.24 -26.52 -2.41
N VAL A 188 0.86 -27.18 -3.53
CA VAL A 188 -0.52 -27.12 -4.05
C VAL A 188 -1.41 -28.19 -3.42
N GLY A 189 -0.87 -29.39 -3.14
CA GLY A 189 -1.60 -30.41 -2.36
C GLY A 189 -2.00 -29.90 -0.97
N PRO A 190 -1.06 -29.39 -0.15
CA PRO A 190 -1.39 -28.78 1.13
C PRO A 190 -2.33 -27.58 1.02
N ALA A 191 -2.14 -26.68 0.04
CA ALA A 191 -3.06 -25.57 -0.18
C ALA A 191 -4.49 -26.07 -0.48
N ALA A 192 -4.66 -27.02 -1.40
CA ALA A 192 -5.95 -27.63 -1.70
C ALA A 192 -6.60 -28.26 -0.45
N GLN A 193 -5.84 -28.94 0.40
CA GLN A 193 -6.34 -29.47 1.67
C GLN A 193 -6.75 -28.37 2.68
N ARG A 194 -5.98 -27.28 2.79
CA ARG A 194 -6.36 -26.12 3.63
C ARG A 194 -7.67 -25.50 3.15
N TYR A 195 -7.78 -25.20 1.85
CA TYR A 195 -8.95 -24.57 1.27
C TYR A 195 -10.18 -25.49 1.28
N LEU A 196 -10.00 -26.81 1.10
CA LEU A 196 -11.08 -27.80 1.26
C LEU A 196 -11.64 -27.78 2.68
N ARG A 197 -10.75 -27.80 3.70
CA ARG A 197 -11.17 -27.65 5.10
C ARG A 197 -11.89 -26.32 5.32
N GLN A 198 -11.32 -25.22 4.84
CA GLN A 198 -11.88 -23.87 4.98
C GLN A 198 -13.29 -23.77 4.39
N VAL A 199 -13.53 -24.16 3.14
CA VAL A 199 -14.87 -24.03 2.52
C VAL A 199 -15.92 -24.95 3.16
N LEU A 200 -15.50 -26.07 3.77
CA LEU A 200 -16.39 -26.97 4.49
C LEU A 200 -16.70 -26.52 5.91
N THR A 201 -15.81 -25.79 6.61
CA THR A 201 -16.00 -25.38 8.02
C THR A 201 -16.30 -23.89 8.24
N GLU A 202 -15.94 -23.01 7.29
CA GLU A 202 -16.11 -21.55 7.43
C GLU A 202 -17.60 -21.15 7.44
N HIS A 203 -18.45 -21.88 6.70
CA HIS A 203 -19.91 -21.68 6.64
C HIS A 203 -20.36 -20.22 6.43
N HIS A 204 -19.54 -19.43 5.73
CA HIS A 204 -19.52 -17.96 5.76
C HIS A 204 -20.90 -17.32 5.62
N ARG A 205 -21.22 -16.35 6.48
CA ARG A 205 -22.51 -15.65 6.50
C ARG A 205 -22.29 -14.14 6.28
N PRO A 206 -22.37 -13.67 5.02
CA PRO A 206 -22.30 -12.25 4.70
C PRO A 206 -23.28 -11.39 5.51
N LEU A 207 -22.84 -10.20 5.94
CA LEU A 207 -23.69 -9.28 6.72
C LEU A 207 -24.87 -8.75 5.90
N VAL A 208 -24.68 -8.64 4.57
CA VAL A 208 -25.73 -8.48 3.57
C VAL A 208 -25.78 -9.78 2.77
N THR A 209 -26.84 -10.57 2.95
CA THR A 209 -26.93 -11.89 2.30
C THR A 209 -27.14 -11.75 0.79
N PRO A 210 -26.34 -12.43 -0.05
CA PRO A 210 -26.48 -12.37 -1.51
C PRO A 210 -27.83 -12.94 -1.97
N VAL A 211 -28.60 -12.15 -2.73
CA VAL A 211 -29.85 -12.60 -3.36
C VAL A 211 -29.52 -13.41 -4.62
N LEU A 212 -29.40 -14.72 -4.46
CA LEU A 212 -29.06 -15.66 -5.52
C LEU A 212 -30.09 -16.80 -5.61
N ASN A 213 -30.58 -17.05 -6.82
CA ASN A 213 -31.43 -18.21 -7.10
C ASN A 213 -30.59 -19.49 -7.02
N LEU A 214 -31.11 -20.50 -6.32
CA LEU A 214 -30.52 -21.84 -6.33
C LEU A 214 -30.82 -22.55 -7.66
N THR A 215 -29.82 -23.21 -8.23
CA THR A 215 -30.01 -24.09 -9.40
C THR A 215 -30.77 -25.35 -9.02
N SER A 216 -31.59 -25.89 -9.93
CA SER A 216 -32.16 -27.24 -9.82
C SER A 216 -31.17 -28.36 -10.17
N SER A 217 -29.94 -28.02 -10.52
CA SER A 217 -28.82 -28.92 -10.78
C SER A 217 -28.42 -29.75 -9.55
N SER A 218 -27.85 -30.93 -9.77
CA SER A 218 -27.17 -31.71 -8.73
C SER A 218 -26.03 -30.92 -8.07
N PRO A 219 -25.72 -31.13 -6.78
CA PRO A 219 -24.62 -30.42 -6.11
C PRO A 219 -23.25 -30.61 -6.76
N LEU A 220 -22.43 -29.57 -6.68
CA LEU A 220 -21.03 -29.54 -7.16
C LEU A 220 -20.18 -30.49 -6.30
N LYS A 221 -19.44 -31.42 -6.93
CA LYS A 221 -18.64 -32.45 -6.27
C LYS A 221 -17.15 -32.17 -6.26
N THR A 222 -16.63 -31.47 -7.27
CA THR A 222 -15.19 -31.31 -7.45
C THR A 222 -14.81 -29.89 -7.80
N LEU A 223 -13.68 -29.41 -7.27
CA LEU A 223 -12.86 -28.40 -7.94
C LEU A 223 -11.61 -29.10 -8.49
N VAL A 224 -11.43 -29.10 -9.80
CA VAL A 224 -10.28 -29.71 -10.48
C VAL A 224 -9.23 -28.63 -10.74
N ILE A 225 -8.04 -28.78 -10.15
CA ILE A 225 -6.89 -27.90 -10.38
C ILE A 225 -6.02 -28.47 -11.49
N THR A 226 -5.62 -27.60 -12.42
CA THR A 226 -4.66 -27.89 -13.50
C THR A 226 -3.57 -26.82 -13.51
N ILE A 227 -2.31 -27.23 -13.66
CA ILE A 227 -1.14 -26.34 -13.66
C ILE A 227 -0.28 -26.69 -14.88
N SER A 228 0.09 -25.68 -15.68
CA SER A 228 0.90 -25.88 -16.89
C SER A 228 2.38 -26.10 -16.57
N ASP A 229 2.95 -25.32 -15.63
CA ASP A 229 4.33 -25.46 -15.15
C ASP A 229 4.34 -25.74 -13.63
N PRO A 230 4.50 -27.00 -13.20
CA PRO A 230 4.65 -27.38 -11.79
C PRO A 230 6.08 -27.25 -11.27
N SER A 231 7.04 -26.75 -12.08
CA SER A 231 8.45 -26.61 -11.73
C SER A 231 8.86 -25.17 -11.37
N ALA A 232 8.08 -24.16 -11.79
CA ALA A 232 8.32 -22.75 -11.49
C ALA A 232 8.43 -22.46 -9.97
N THR A 233 9.61 -22.03 -9.53
CA THR A 233 9.88 -21.61 -8.15
C THR A 233 9.18 -20.30 -7.80
N LEU A 234 8.98 -20.03 -6.50
CA LEU A 234 8.45 -18.75 -6.04
C LEU A 234 9.58 -17.71 -6.06
N THR A 235 9.58 -16.84 -7.06
CA THR A 235 10.56 -15.77 -7.24
C THR A 235 9.88 -14.47 -7.69
N HIS A 236 10.62 -13.37 -7.69
CA HIS A 236 10.15 -12.10 -8.24
C HIS A 236 9.75 -12.26 -9.73
N GLY A 237 8.53 -11.86 -10.07
CA GLY A 237 8.01 -11.93 -11.45
C GLY A 237 7.49 -13.29 -11.92
N VAL A 238 7.37 -14.29 -11.04
CA VAL A 238 6.75 -15.59 -11.40
C VAL A 238 5.29 -15.40 -11.81
N ASN A 239 4.82 -16.21 -12.78
CA ASN A 239 3.47 -16.08 -13.32
C ASN A 239 2.38 -16.53 -12.32
N GLU A 240 1.70 -15.57 -11.70
CA GLU A 240 0.58 -15.76 -10.75
C GLU A 240 -0.81 -15.83 -11.41
N SER A 241 -0.92 -15.93 -12.74
CA SER A 241 -2.22 -15.94 -13.44
C SER A 241 -2.98 -17.26 -13.34
N TYR A 242 -4.31 -17.15 -13.30
CA TYR A 242 -5.25 -18.28 -13.27
C TYR A 242 -6.57 -17.96 -14.00
N THR A 243 -7.31 -19.01 -14.34
CA THR A 243 -8.72 -18.95 -14.72
C THR A 243 -9.53 -19.87 -13.80
N LEU A 244 -10.76 -19.47 -13.47
CA LEU A 244 -11.67 -20.25 -12.63
C LEU A 244 -13.06 -20.27 -13.28
N THR A 245 -13.56 -21.46 -13.58
CA THR A 245 -14.90 -21.68 -14.15
C THR A 245 -15.74 -22.48 -13.17
N ILE A 246 -16.92 -21.96 -12.81
CA ILE A 246 -17.89 -22.68 -11.98
C ILE A 246 -19.20 -22.75 -12.78
N PRO A 247 -19.52 -23.90 -13.41
CA PRO A 247 -20.71 -24.02 -14.25
C PRO A 247 -21.98 -24.08 -13.41
N SER A 248 -23.13 -23.71 -13.98
CA SER A 248 -24.46 -23.83 -13.35
C SER A 248 -25.06 -25.24 -13.48
N THR A 249 -24.42 -26.13 -14.23
CA THR A 249 -24.80 -27.54 -14.44
C THR A 249 -23.55 -28.42 -14.47
N GLY A 250 -23.70 -29.72 -14.20
CA GLY A 250 -22.57 -30.65 -14.05
C GLY A 250 -22.02 -30.71 -12.62
N TYR A 251 -20.92 -31.45 -12.44
CA TYR A 251 -20.37 -31.78 -11.11
C TYR A 251 -19.06 -31.06 -10.77
N ASP A 252 -18.36 -30.51 -11.76
CA ASP A 252 -16.95 -30.13 -11.62
C ASP A 252 -16.74 -28.66 -11.97
N ALA A 253 -16.16 -27.91 -11.04
CA ALA A 253 -15.55 -26.61 -11.28
C ALA A 253 -14.09 -26.81 -11.72
N VAL A 254 -13.55 -25.89 -12.52
CA VAL A 254 -12.20 -26.01 -13.09
C VAL A 254 -11.38 -24.77 -12.76
N LEU A 255 -10.21 -24.98 -12.15
CA LEU A 255 -9.17 -23.99 -11.91
C LEU A 255 -7.96 -24.35 -12.77
N THR A 256 -7.54 -23.47 -13.66
CA THR A 256 -6.33 -23.62 -14.47
C THR A 256 -5.36 -22.48 -14.16
N ALA A 257 -4.08 -22.78 -13.95
CA ALA A 257 -3.07 -21.79 -13.66
C ALA A 257 -1.78 -22.00 -14.46
N GLY A 258 -1.05 -20.91 -14.72
CA GLY A 258 0.27 -21.00 -15.35
C GLY A 258 1.26 -21.77 -14.48
N THR A 259 1.25 -21.51 -13.17
CA THR A 259 2.14 -22.10 -12.16
C THR A 259 1.36 -22.52 -10.91
N ALA A 260 2.04 -23.19 -9.97
CA ALA A 260 1.54 -23.44 -8.62
C ALA A 260 1.02 -22.17 -7.91
N TRP A 261 1.67 -21.03 -8.13
CA TRP A 261 1.38 -19.78 -7.41
C TRP A 261 0.05 -19.18 -7.86
N GLY A 262 -0.24 -19.22 -9.17
CA GLY A 262 -1.57 -18.85 -9.70
C GLY A 262 -2.68 -19.76 -9.17
N ALA A 263 -2.43 -21.07 -9.00
CA ALA A 263 -3.41 -21.97 -8.41
C ALA A 263 -3.72 -21.61 -6.94
N LEU A 264 -2.72 -21.16 -6.16
CA LEU A 264 -2.95 -20.65 -4.80
C LEU A 264 -3.82 -19.37 -4.79
N ARG A 265 -3.67 -18.47 -5.78
CA ARG A 265 -4.52 -17.27 -5.91
C ARG A 265 -5.96 -17.62 -6.32
N GLY A 266 -6.13 -18.58 -7.23
CA GLY A 266 -7.44 -19.05 -7.66
C GLY A 266 -8.20 -19.83 -6.59
N LEU A 267 -7.50 -20.55 -5.72
CA LEU A 267 -8.10 -21.23 -4.55
C LEU A 267 -8.69 -20.24 -3.54
N GLU A 268 -8.01 -19.12 -3.26
CA GLU A 268 -8.56 -18.06 -2.41
C GLU A 268 -9.84 -17.46 -3.03
N SER A 269 -9.80 -17.10 -4.32
CA SER A 269 -10.96 -16.60 -5.05
C SER A 269 -12.14 -17.59 -5.08
N PHE A 270 -11.88 -18.90 -5.24
CA PHE A 270 -12.91 -19.93 -5.11
C PHE A 270 -13.51 -19.93 -3.70
N SER A 271 -12.67 -19.86 -2.66
CA SER A 271 -13.14 -19.85 -1.27
C SER A 271 -14.10 -18.69 -1.00
N GLN A 272 -13.83 -17.51 -1.55
CA GLN A 272 -14.65 -16.32 -1.36
C GLN A 272 -16.05 -16.46 -1.98
N LEU A 273 -16.17 -17.22 -3.07
CA LEU A 273 -17.45 -17.51 -3.72
C LEU A 273 -18.30 -18.52 -2.93
N VAL A 274 -17.75 -19.23 -1.93
CA VAL A 274 -18.49 -20.16 -1.05
C VAL A 274 -19.07 -19.43 0.17
N PHE A 275 -20.33 -19.74 0.48
CA PHE A 275 -21.08 -19.16 1.60
C PHE A 275 -22.19 -20.11 2.12
N SER A 276 -22.77 -19.75 3.27
CA SER A 276 -23.93 -20.37 3.92
C SER A 276 -23.69 -21.76 4.57
N ASN A 277 -24.73 -22.26 5.23
CA ASN A 277 -24.86 -23.64 5.70
C ASN A 277 -26.31 -24.10 5.41
N PRO A 278 -26.55 -25.14 4.58
CA PRO A 278 -25.56 -25.93 3.84
C PRO A 278 -24.71 -25.07 2.89
N PRO A 279 -23.43 -25.45 2.67
CA PRO A 279 -22.52 -24.67 1.84
C PRO A 279 -22.96 -24.64 0.38
N ARG A 280 -22.83 -23.46 -0.24
CA ARG A 280 -23.15 -23.19 -1.65
C ARG A 280 -22.14 -22.22 -2.24
N VAL A 281 -21.96 -22.28 -3.55
CA VAL A 281 -21.02 -21.45 -4.30
C VAL A 281 -21.73 -20.70 -5.42
N GLY A 282 -21.27 -19.49 -5.74
CA GLY A 282 -21.69 -18.78 -6.94
C GLY A 282 -21.35 -19.58 -8.21
N CYS A 283 -22.30 -19.74 -9.13
CA CYS A 283 -22.17 -20.60 -10.30
C CYS A 283 -22.75 -19.96 -11.57
N GLY A 284 -22.39 -20.50 -12.74
CA GLY A 284 -22.62 -19.85 -14.03
C GLY A 284 -21.64 -18.70 -14.29
N LEU A 285 -20.42 -18.79 -13.74
CA LEU A 285 -19.40 -17.74 -13.79
C LEU A 285 -18.07 -18.20 -14.36
N TYR A 286 -17.34 -17.23 -14.92
CA TYR A 286 -15.98 -17.37 -15.41
C TYR A 286 -15.12 -16.21 -14.89
N ILE A 287 -13.94 -16.54 -14.38
CA ILE A 287 -12.91 -15.61 -13.94
C ILE A 287 -11.64 -15.88 -14.73
N SER A 288 -10.97 -14.82 -15.16
CA SER A 288 -9.61 -14.84 -15.72
C SER A 288 -8.83 -13.72 -15.06
N ASP A 289 -7.72 -14.04 -14.41
CA ASP A 289 -7.16 -13.14 -13.43
C ASP A 289 -5.64 -13.24 -13.26
N ALA A 290 -5.01 -12.08 -13.05
CA ALA A 290 -3.57 -11.89 -12.88
C ALA A 290 -3.32 -10.55 -12.18
N PRO A 291 -2.22 -10.37 -11.44
CA PRO A 291 -1.88 -9.10 -10.83
C PRO A 291 -1.38 -8.07 -11.87
N LEU A 292 -1.69 -6.79 -11.66
CA LEU A 292 -1.08 -5.69 -12.41
C LEU A 292 0.41 -5.50 -12.06
N PHE A 293 0.78 -5.67 -10.79
CA PHE A 293 2.16 -5.49 -10.31
C PHE A 293 2.72 -6.77 -9.68
N VAL A 294 3.99 -7.06 -9.97
CA VAL A 294 4.66 -8.31 -9.57
C VAL A 294 5.20 -8.30 -8.14
N HIS A 295 5.31 -7.14 -7.51
CA HIS A 295 5.76 -6.97 -6.13
C HIS A 295 4.67 -6.29 -5.29
N ARG A 296 4.08 -7.01 -4.34
CA ARG A 296 2.91 -6.55 -3.56
C ARG A 296 3.11 -6.96 -2.11
N GLY A 297 3.71 -6.07 -1.31
CA GLY A 297 4.26 -6.41 0.00
C GLY A 297 3.61 -5.74 1.19
N VAL A 298 3.91 -6.28 2.38
CA VAL A 298 3.86 -5.54 3.65
C VAL A 298 5.26 -5.64 4.25
N MET A 299 5.81 -4.50 4.66
CA MET A 299 7.00 -4.46 5.51
C MET A 299 6.58 -4.45 6.98
N LEU A 300 7.17 -5.32 7.79
CA LEU A 300 7.07 -5.29 9.25
C LEU A 300 8.45 -5.11 9.86
N ASP A 301 8.61 -4.04 10.63
CA ASP A 301 9.70 -3.85 11.57
C ASP A 301 9.51 -4.77 12.78
N THR A 302 10.50 -5.63 13.05
CA THR A 302 10.54 -6.50 14.23
C THR A 302 11.70 -6.18 15.18
N SER A 303 12.27 -4.98 15.04
CA SER A 303 13.44 -4.50 15.79
C SER A 303 13.08 -3.44 16.82
N ARG A 304 12.27 -2.43 16.46
CA ARG A 304 11.73 -1.43 17.42
C ARG A 304 10.88 -2.09 18.51
N ASN A 305 10.19 -3.17 18.17
CA ASN A 305 9.47 -4.06 19.08
C ASN A 305 9.50 -5.49 18.50
N TYR A 306 9.57 -6.49 19.37
CA TYR A 306 9.63 -7.90 18.97
C TYR A 306 8.26 -8.50 18.65
N TYR A 307 8.21 -9.39 17.65
CA TYR A 307 7.01 -10.13 17.24
C TYR A 307 7.25 -11.64 17.29
N GLY A 308 6.33 -12.41 17.87
CA GLY A 308 6.50 -13.86 17.96
C GLY A 308 6.39 -14.54 16.59
N VAL A 309 6.98 -15.73 16.45
CA VAL A 309 6.94 -16.50 15.18
C VAL A 309 5.49 -16.69 14.68
N GLU A 310 4.54 -17.00 15.57
CA GLU A 310 3.12 -17.13 15.22
C GLU A 310 2.46 -15.83 14.73
N ASP A 311 2.99 -14.67 15.09
CA ASP A 311 2.55 -13.37 14.56
C ASP A 311 3.03 -13.19 13.12
N LEU A 312 4.26 -13.59 12.82
CA LEU A 312 4.78 -13.63 11.45
C LEU A 312 4.02 -14.64 10.60
N LEU A 313 3.66 -15.81 11.16
CA LEU A 313 2.80 -16.79 10.48
C LEU A 313 1.38 -16.23 10.27
N ARG A 314 0.82 -15.49 11.25
CA ARG A 314 -0.48 -14.79 11.16
C ARG A 314 -0.48 -13.72 10.07
N LEU A 315 0.58 -12.93 9.96
CA LEU A 315 0.80 -11.97 8.87
C LEU A 315 0.83 -12.69 7.51
N ILE A 316 1.62 -13.76 7.35
CA ILE A 316 1.70 -14.54 6.11
C ILE A 316 0.34 -15.14 5.70
N ARG A 317 -0.47 -15.62 6.66
CA ARG A 317 -1.86 -16.06 6.39
C ARG A 317 -2.67 -14.92 5.75
N ALA A 318 -2.65 -13.74 6.36
CA ALA A 318 -3.43 -12.59 5.90
C ALA A 318 -2.93 -12.00 4.57
N LEU A 319 -1.61 -11.97 4.33
CA LEU A 319 -1.02 -11.63 3.02
C LEU A 319 -1.58 -12.52 1.91
N SER A 320 -1.58 -13.84 2.12
CA SER A 320 -2.08 -14.84 1.17
C SER A 320 -3.57 -14.68 0.87
N MET A 321 -4.40 -14.46 1.90
CA MET A 321 -5.84 -14.18 1.74
C MET A 321 -6.09 -12.96 0.84
N ASN A 322 -5.21 -11.96 0.92
CA ASN A 322 -5.31 -10.73 0.14
C ASN A 322 -4.62 -10.79 -1.24
N LYS A 323 -4.03 -11.94 -1.62
CA LYS A 323 -3.19 -12.10 -2.82
C LYS A 323 -1.94 -11.19 -2.83
N LEU A 324 -1.50 -10.69 -1.67
CA LEU A 324 -0.17 -10.10 -1.50
C LEU A 324 0.88 -11.22 -1.57
N ASN A 325 2.08 -10.92 -2.08
CA ASN A 325 3.07 -11.93 -2.44
C ASN A 325 4.46 -11.69 -1.83
N VAL A 326 4.64 -10.64 -1.04
CA VAL A 326 5.86 -10.34 -0.29
C VAL A 326 5.52 -10.08 1.17
N PHE A 327 6.26 -10.75 2.06
CA PHE A 327 6.54 -10.28 3.41
C PHE A 327 7.95 -9.70 3.38
N HIS A 328 8.07 -8.40 3.53
CA HIS A 328 9.34 -7.72 3.72
C HIS A 328 9.57 -7.66 5.22
N TRP A 329 10.65 -8.27 5.69
CA TRP A 329 10.94 -8.40 7.10
C TRP A 329 12.11 -7.45 7.43
N HIS A 330 11.80 -6.34 8.11
CA HIS A 330 12.77 -5.43 8.66
C HIS A 330 13.22 -5.99 10.01
N ILE A 331 14.31 -6.77 9.97
CA ILE A 331 14.66 -7.70 11.06
C ILE A 331 15.46 -7.00 12.16
N THR A 332 16.36 -6.09 11.80
CA THR A 332 17.35 -5.47 12.70
C THR A 332 17.39 -3.97 12.49
N ASP A 333 17.55 -3.21 13.57
CA ASP A 333 17.68 -1.75 13.56
C ASP A 333 18.63 -1.33 14.71
N SER A 334 18.77 -0.03 14.92
CA SER A 334 19.38 0.56 16.10
C SER A 334 18.81 0.05 17.44
N HIS A 335 17.52 -0.26 17.46
CA HIS A 335 16.78 -0.60 18.66
C HIS A 335 17.01 -2.05 19.15
N SER A 336 17.10 -3.04 18.23
CA SER A 336 17.53 -4.39 18.58
C SER A 336 18.11 -5.19 17.39
N PHE A 337 18.76 -6.30 17.71
CA PHE A 337 19.26 -7.30 16.77
C PHE A 337 18.70 -8.69 17.16
N PRO A 338 17.47 -9.05 16.76
CA PRO A 338 16.82 -10.28 17.22
C PRO A 338 17.25 -11.56 16.46
N ILE A 339 17.82 -11.46 15.25
CA ILE A 339 18.13 -12.65 14.43
C ILE A 339 19.46 -13.31 14.77
N VAL A 340 19.44 -14.61 15.06
CA VAL A 340 20.64 -15.39 15.34
C VAL A 340 21.35 -15.74 14.03
N VAL A 341 22.43 -15.01 13.72
CA VAL A 341 23.39 -15.32 12.65
C VAL A 341 24.51 -16.22 13.20
N PRO A 342 24.65 -17.49 12.76
CA PRO A 342 25.58 -18.45 13.37
C PRO A 342 27.06 -18.05 13.36
N SER A 343 27.49 -17.23 12.42
CA SER A 343 28.87 -16.72 12.30
C SER A 343 29.16 -15.53 13.24
N GLU A 344 28.12 -14.84 13.72
CA GLU A 344 28.22 -13.64 14.57
C GLU A 344 27.21 -13.70 15.74
N PRO A 345 27.18 -14.79 16.54
CA PRO A 345 26.08 -15.07 17.48
C PRO A 345 25.95 -14.02 18.61
N GLU A 346 27.05 -13.33 18.92
CA GLU A 346 27.11 -12.26 19.92
C GLU A 346 26.18 -11.07 19.58
N LEU A 347 25.91 -10.82 18.29
CA LEU A 347 24.96 -9.77 17.86
C LEU A 347 23.57 -10.03 18.42
N ALA A 348 23.06 -11.25 18.31
CA ALA A 348 21.76 -11.63 18.86
C ALA A 348 21.79 -11.79 20.37
N ALA A 349 22.86 -12.39 20.92
CA ALA A 349 22.98 -12.66 22.35
C ALA A 349 23.08 -11.38 23.23
N LYS A 350 23.35 -10.22 22.63
CA LYS A 350 23.45 -8.92 23.34
C LYS A 350 22.57 -7.81 22.77
N GLY A 351 22.32 -7.83 21.46
CA GLY A 351 21.49 -6.83 20.78
C GLY A 351 20.00 -7.12 20.81
N ALA A 352 19.56 -8.34 21.14
CA ALA A 352 18.13 -8.65 21.33
C ALA A 352 17.62 -8.15 22.69
N TYR A 353 16.31 -7.86 22.79
CA TYR A 353 15.67 -7.43 24.04
C TYR A 353 15.67 -8.48 25.17
N GLY A 354 15.94 -9.74 24.85
CA GLY A 354 16.07 -10.84 25.81
C GLY A 354 16.13 -12.20 25.13
N GLU A 355 16.49 -13.23 25.88
CA GLU A 355 16.74 -14.60 25.36
C GLU A 355 15.52 -15.24 24.65
N GLU A 356 14.29 -14.82 25.00
CA GLU A 356 13.05 -15.28 24.35
C GLU A 356 12.60 -14.39 23.16
N MET A 357 13.27 -13.26 22.94
CA MET A 357 12.96 -12.27 21.88
C MET A 357 13.95 -12.36 20.71
N VAL A 358 14.20 -13.60 20.26
CA VAL A 358 15.15 -13.91 19.18
C VAL A 358 14.53 -14.78 18.08
N TYR A 359 15.08 -14.67 16.88
CA TYR A 359 14.75 -15.53 15.74
C TYR A 359 15.91 -16.48 15.46
N THR A 360 15.78 -17.75 15.82
CA THR A 360 16.80 -18.76 15.49
C THR A 360 16.75 -19.15 14.00
N PRO A 361 17.78 -19.80 13.44
CA PRO A 361 17.72 -20.33 12.09
C PRO A 361 16.59 -21.36 11.87
N ALA A 362 16.07 -21.98 12.94
CA ALA A 362 14.89 -22.85 12.86
C ALA A 362 13.58 -22.06 12.73
N ASP A 363 13.49 -20.91 13.38
CA ASP A 363 12.34 -19.99 13.30
C ASP A 363 12.29 -19.32 11.94
N VAL A 364 13.42 -18.77 11.47
CA VAL A 364 13.54 -18.18 10.12
C VAL A 364 13.15 -19.20 9.06
N LYS A 365 13.67 -20.44 9.14
CA LYS A 365 13.29 -21.54 8.25
C LYS A 365 11.79 -21.86 8.31
N THR A 366 11.17 -21.77 9.49
CA THR A 366 9.73 -22.00 9.69
C THR A 366 8.91 -20.89 9.02
N VAL A 367 9.25 -19.62 9.23
CA VAL A 367 8.61 -18.46 8.60
C VAL A 367 8.75 -18.52 7.07
N VAL A 368 9.94 -18.84 6.55
CA VAL A 368 10.23 -19.00 5.11
C VAL A 368 9.42 -20.13 4.48
N GLU A 369 9.44 -21.34 5.05
CA GLU A 369 8.68 -22.49 4.53
C GLU A 369 7.17 -22.23 4.61
N TYR A 370 6.70 -21.53 5.65
CA TYR A 370 5.32 -21.11 5.77
C TYR A 370 4.92 -20.09 4.69
N GLY A 371 5.80 -19.13 4.40
CA GLY A 371 5.71 -18.23 3.24
C GLY A 371 5.49 -19.01 1.94
N MET A 372 6.36 -19.98 1.65
CA MET A 372 6.24 -20.85 0.47
C MET A 372 4.89 -21.60 0.43
N ASN A 373 4.42 -22.15 1.55
CA ASN A 373 3.13 -22.84 1.67
C ASN A 373 1.90 -21.92 1.45
N TYR A 374 2.07 -20.61 1.55
CA TYR A 374 1.03 -19.59 1.34
C TYR A 374 1.27 -18.72 0.09
N GLY A 375 2.32 -19.01 -0.69
CA GLY A 375 2.67 -18.25 -1.89
C GLY A 375 3.17 -16.83 -1.58
N VAL A 376 3.84 -16.64 -0.46
CA VAL A 376 4.41 -15.37 0.00
C VAL A 376 5.93 -15.51 0.04
N ARG A 377 6.63 -14.65 -0.70
CA ARG A 377 8.08 -14.49 -0.66
C ARG A 377 8.45 -13.82 0.67
N VAL A 378 9.41 -14.34 1.41
CA VAL A 378 9.96 -13.64 2.58
C VAL A 378 11.28 -13.01 2.17
N VAL A 379 11.34 -11.68 2.17
CA VAL A 379 12.49 -10.87 1.77
C VAL A 379 13.09 -10.27 3.04
N PRO A 380 14.35 -10.58 3.38
CA PRO A 380 14.99 -10.02 4.56
C PRO A 380 15.51 -8.61 4.28
N GLU A 381 15.47 -7.78 5.33
CA GLU A 381 16.24 -6.56 5.47
C GLU A 381 17.15 -6.63 6.69
N ILE A 382 18.39 -6.18 6.49
CA ILE A 382 19.34 -5.81 7.54
C ILE A 382 19.83 -4.41 7.16
N ASP A 383 19.30 -3.36 7.81
CA ASP A 383 19.61 -1.99 7.42
C ASP A 383 21.05 -1.60 7.81
N MET A 384 21.78 -1.03 6.85
CA MET A 384 23.17 -0.62 6.99
C MET A 384 23.52 0.47 5.95
N PRO A 385 24.36 1.49 6.27
CA PRO A 385 25.14 1.64 7.49
C PRO A 385 24.48 2.56 8.53
N ALA A 386 23.25 3.03 8.29
CA ALA A 386 22.43 3.66 9.32
C ALA A 386 21.91 2.59 10.32
N HIS A 387 20.96 2.95 11.19
CA HIS A 387 20.10 1.97 11.89
C HIS A 387 20.83 0.77 12.54
N THR A 388 21.99 1.00 13.17
CA THR A 388 22.93 -0.06 13.61
C THR A 388 23.45 0.11 15.04
N GLY A 389 22.81 0.94 15.86
CA GLY A 389 23.06 1.08 17.30
C GLY A 389 23.19 -0.25 18.07
N SER A 390 22.25 -1.19 17.89
CA SER A 390 22.22 -2.50 18.55
C SER A 390 23.48 -3.35 18.30
N TRP A 391 24.20 -3.14 17.19
CA TRP A 391 25.44 -3.85 16.87
C TRP A 391 26.57 -3.47 17.84
N ALA A 392 26.49 -2.30 18.49
CA ALA A 392 27.49 -1.80 19.42
C ALA A 392 27.58 -2.62 20.72
N GLU A 393 26.53 -3.36 21.08
CA GLU A 393 26.53 -4.22 22.26
C GLU A 393 27.43 -5.47 22.06
N ALA A 394 27.61 -5.91 20.81
CA ALA A 394 28.59 -6.93 20.44
C ALA A 394 29.94 -6.33 20.01
N TYR A 395 29.91 -5.28 19.19
CA TYR A 395 31.07 -4.69 18.50
C TYR A 395 31.07 -3.16 18.57
N PRO A 396 31.32 -2.57 19.75
CA PRO A 396 31.29 -1.12 19.94
C PRO A 396 32.34 -0.37 19.09
N GLU A 397 33.41 -1.06 18.65
CA GLU A 397 34.46 -0.49 17.82
C GLU A 397 34.08 -0.31 16.33
N ILE A 398 32.99 -0.93 15.86
CA ILE A 398 32.52 -0.75 14.47
C ILE A 398 31.35 0.23 14.33
N VAL A 399 30.81 0.77 15.44
CA VAL A 399 29.63 1.64 15.44
C VAL A 399 29.99 3.07 15.89
N ALA A 400 29.96 4.01 14.96
CA ALA A 400 30.04 5.44 15.25
C ALA A 400 28.77 5.91 16.01
N CYS A 401 28.95 6.91 16.87
CA CYS A 401 27.92 7.52 17.73
C CYS A 401 27.04 6.58 18.58
N ALA A 402 27.44 5.32 18.81
CA ALA A 402 26.73 4.41 19.71
C ALA A 402 26.42 5.05 21.09
N ASN A 403 25.22 4.80 21.61
CA ASN A 403 24.78 5.21 22.95
C ASN A 403 25.00 6.71 23.28
N LYS A 404 24.72 7.59 22.31
CA LYS A 404 24.61 9.05 22.47
C LYS A 404 23.15 9.48 22.65
N PHE A 405 22.96 10.68 23.19
CA PHE A 405 21.64 11.30 23.17
C PHE A 405 21.36 11.84 21.75
N TRP A 406 20.31 11.34 21.11
CA TRP A 406 20.05 11.47 19.67
C TRP A 406 19.92 12.92 19.17
N TRP A 407 19.23 13.79 19.90
CA TRP A 407 19.09 15.20 19.58
C TRP A 407 19.41 16.06 20.82
N PRO A 408 20.65 16.53 20.97
CA PRO A 408 21.05 17.34 22.12
C PRO A 408 20.18 18.58 22.32
N ALA A 409 19.88 18.90 23.59
CA ALA A 409 19.21 20.15 23.93
C ALA A 409 20.01 21.36 23.39
N GLU A 410 19.28 22.40 22.99
CA GLU A 410 19.81 23.63 22.37
C GLU A 410 20.43 23.45 20.96
N SER A 411 20.46 22.24 20.38
CA SER A 411 20.94 22.02 19.01
C SER A 411 19.83 22.09 17.95
N GLY A 412 20.17 22.47 16.72
CA GLY A 412 19.25 22.40 15.58
C GLY A 412 18.94 20.96 15.17
N TRP A 413 17.89 20.78 14.35
CA TRP A 413 17.56 19.48 13.75
C TRP A 413 18.71 18.95 12.87
N ASP A 414 19.46 19.83 12.23
CA ASP A 414 20.63 19.48 11.41
C ASP A 414 21.88 19.12 12.25
N ASP A 415 21.85 19.31 13.57
CA ASP A 415 22.92 18.96 14.51
C ASP A 415 22.71 17.58 15.19
N ARG A 416 21.54 16.96 15.02
CA ARG A 416 21.19 15.65 15.61
C ARG A 416 22.13 14.52 15.17
N PHE A 417 22.23 13.47 15.97
CA PHE A 417 23.02 12.26 15.70
C PHE A 417 22.23 11.14 15.02
N ALA A 418 20.91 11.12 15.15
CA ALA A 418 19.98 10.24 14.43
C ALA A 418 18.61 10.94 14.30
N ALA A 419 17.72 10.44 13.46
CA ALA A 419 16.34 10.95 13.35
C ALA A 419 15.44 10.57 14.54
N GLU A 420 15.82 9.53 15.29
CA GLU A 420 15.11 9.03 16.45
C GLU A 420 16.09 8.59 17.57
N PRO A 421 15.62 8.26 18.80
CA PRO A 421 16.42 7.57 19.82
C PRO A 421 17.06 6.28 19.29
N GLY A 422 18.15 5.83 19.90
CA GLY A 422 18.93 4.69 19.38
C GLY A 422 20.04 5.12 18.41
N THR A 423 20.92 6.03 18.82
CA THR A 423 22.01 6.47 17.94
C THR A 423 23.00 5.34 17.65
N GLY A 424 23.25 5.06 16.38
CA GLY A 424 24.42 4.29 15.96
C GLY A 424 24.45 4.04 14.46
N GLN A 425 25.62 4.23 13.86
CA GLN A 425 25.87 3.97 12.44
C GLN A 425 27.18 3.21 12.29
N LEU A 426 27.22 2.17 11.46
CA LEU A 426 28.47 1.47 11.13
C LEU A 426 29.54 2.45 10.63
N ASN A 427 30.80 2.21 10.98
CA ASN A 427 31.97 2.98 10.57
C ASN A 427 32.67 2.30 9.39
N PRO A 428 32.53 2.77 8.13
CA PRO A 428 33.12 2.14 6.96
C PRO A 428 34.64 2.34 6.82
N LEU A 429 35.28 3.04 7.76
CA LEU A 429 36.74 3.18 7.82
C LEU A 429 37.40 2.17 8.77
N ASN A 430 36.64 1.48 9.62
CA ASN A 430 37.15 0.34 10.39
C ASN A 430 37.10 -0.94 9.51
N PRO A 431 38.23 -1.64 9.25
CA PRO A 431 38.23 -2.88 8.47
C PRO A 431 37.32 -3.98 9.03
N LYS A 432 37.17 -4.09 10.35
CA LYS A 432 36.35 -5.12 11.00
C LYS A 432 34.86 -4.98 10.66
N THR A 433 34.39 -3.77 10.36
CA THR A 433 33.02 -3.53 9.86
C THR A 433 32.71 -4.43 8.67
N TYR A 434 33.66 -4.61 7.75
CA TYR A 434 33.47 -5.45 6.55
C TYR A 434 33.64 -6.96 6.79
N GLU A 435 34.19 -7.36 7.93
CA GLU A 435 34.25 -8.76 8.36
C GLU A 435 32.87 -9.17 8.87
N VAL A 436 32.40 -8.49 9.92
CA VAL A 436 31.09 -8.74 10.56
C VAL A 436 29.94 -8.61 9.55
N VAL A 437 29.91 -7.53 8.76
CA VAL A 437 28.84 -7.32 7.75
C VAL A 437 28.81 -8.43 6.70
N LYS A 438 29.97 -8.99 6.30
CA LYS A 438 29.99 -10.08 5.31
C LYS A 438 29.54 -11.40 5.92
N ASN A 439 29.88 -11.65 7.18
CA ASN A 439 29.39 -12.82 7.93
C ASN A 439 27.86 -12.75 8.16
N VAL A 440 27.32 -11.59 8.55
CA VAL A 440 25.87 -11.34 8.66
C VAL A 440 25.17 -11.53 7.31
N VAL A 441 25.66 -10.88 6.25
CA VAL A 441 25.10 -11.02 4.89
C VAL A 441 25.12 -12.47 4.42
N HIS A 442 26.22 -13.20 4.63
CA HIS A 442 26.35 -14.61 4.25
C HIS A 442 25.27 -15.48 4.87
N ASP A 443 25.10 -15.40 6.20
CA ASP A 443 24.19 -16.28 6.93
C ASP A 443 22.71 -15.93 6.67
N VAL A 444 22.38 -14.65 6.56
CA VAL A 444 21.03 -14.22 6.14
C VAL A 444 20.76 -14.68 4.70
N VAL A 445 21.71 -14.51 3.77
CA VAL A 445 21.57 -15.00 2.39
C VAL A 445 21.48 -16.53 2.30
N ALA A 446 22.04 -17.27 3.26
CA ALA A 446 21.87 -18.73 3.35
C ALA A 446 20.50 -19.14 3.91
N MET A 447 19.94 -18.38 4.84
CA MET A 447 18.62 -18.65 5.46
C MET A 447 17.43 -18.27 4.56
N PHE A 448 17.54 -17.19 3.79
CA PHE A 448 16.45 -16.68 2.95
C PHE A 448 16.64 -17.05 1.46
N PRO A 449 15.70 -17.79 0.84
CA PRO A 449 15.87 -18.27 -0.54
C PRO A 449 15.58 -17.22 -1.62
N ASP A 450 14.86 -16.13 -1.30
CA ASP A 450 14.41 -15.15 -2.30
C ASP A 450 15.57 -14.39 -2.97
N GLN A 451 15.40 -14.04 -4.25
CA GLN A 451 16.44 -13.36 -5.03
C GLN A 451 16.64 -11.89 -4.66
N LEU A 452 15.72 -11.28 -3.91
CA LEU A 452 15.90 -9.95 -3.34
C LEU A 452 16.51 -10.03 -1.93
N TYR A 453 17.41 -9.09 -1.66
CA TYR A 453 17.95 -8.80 -0.32
C TYR A 453 17.85 -7.29 -0.12
N HIS A 454 17.12 -6.82 0.90
CA HIS A 454 17.11 -5.40 1.23
C HIS A 454 18.34 -5.10 2.12
N ALA A 455 19.12 -4.11 1.71
CA ALA A 455 20.34 -3.67 2.39
C ALA A 455 20.19 -2.24 2.95
N GLY A 456 18.96 -1.75 3.02
CA GLY A 456 18.62 -0.52 3.73
C GLY A 456 19.20 0.75 3.14
N ALA A 457 20.04 1.43 3.94
CA ALA A 457 20.77 2.65 3.60
C ALA A 457 19.91 3.90 3.43
N ASP A 458 18.89 4.04 4.28
CA ASP A 458 18.21 5.31 4.57
C ASP A 458 19.00 6.17 5.58
N GLU A 459 18.49 7.39 5.85
CA GLU A 459 18.72 8.24 7.03
C GLU A 459 20.16 8.44 7.58
N VAL A 460 21.21 8.16 6.78
CA VAL A 460 22.64 8.26 7.15
C VAL A 460 22.99 9.66 7.67
N THR A 461 22.96 9.82 8.99
CA THR A 461 22.96 11.14 9.64
C THR A 461 24.39 11.69 9.75
N PRO A 462 24.68 12.88 9.17
CA PRO A 462 26.04 13.40 9.07
C PRO A 462 26.82 13.48 10.39
N ASN A 463 26.17 13.86 11.49
CA ASN A 463 26.88 14.19 12.73
C ASN A 463 27.33 12.95 13.50
N CYS A 464 26.63 11.82 13.33
CA CYS A 464 27.05 10.53 13.90
C CYS A 464 28.47 10.17 13.46
N TRP A 465 28.71 10.29 12.15
CA TRP A 465 30.00 10.08 11.53
C TRP A 465 31.01 11.20 11.83
N LYS A 466 30.60 12.48 11.91
CA LYS A 466 31.51 13.60 12.26
C LYS A 466 32.12 13.51 13.66
N ILE A 467 31.59 12.71 14.60
CA ILE A 467 32.18 12.53 15.94
C ILE A 467 33.10 11.32 16.07
N ASP A 468 33.23 10.47 15.03
CA ASP A 468 34.16 9.35 15.04
C ASP A 468 35.60 9.80 14.72
N PRO A 469 36.63 9.39 15.49
CA PRO A 469 38.01 9.85 15.28
C PRO A 469 38.65 9.43 13.95
N LEU A 470 38.28 8.27 13.39
CA LEU A 470 38.79 7.82 12.08
C LEU A 470 38.17 8.64 10.96
N ILE A 471 36.85 8.90 11.06
CA ILE A 471 36.11 9.71 10.10
C ILE A 471 36.56 11.18 10.17
N GLN A 472 36.74 11.77 11.35
CA GLN A 472 37.36 13.09 11.50
C GLN A 472 38.74 13.15 10.82
N SER A 473 39.56 12.12 11.01
CA SER A 473 40.90 12.00 10.40
C SER A 473 40.88 11.80 8.88
N PHE A 474 39.75 11.40 8.30
CA PHE A 474 39.52 11.28 6.85
C PHE A 474 38.96 12.58 6.25
N LEU A 475 37.96 13.18 6.89
CA LEU A 475 37.39 14.49 6.50
C LEU A 475 38.48 15.59 6.54
N ALA A 476 39.35 15.58 7.54
CA ALA A 476 40.51 16.49 7.65
C ALA A 476 41.56 16.32 6.53
N LYS A 477 41.43 15.29 5.68
CA LYS A 477 42.29 15.02 4.50
C LYS A 477 41.52 15.24 3.19
N ASN A 478 40.51 16.11 3.20
CA ASN A 478 39.59 16.40 2.09
C ASN A 478 38.69 15.22 1.67
N GLY A 479 38.50 14.23 2.54
CA GLY A 479 37.47 13.21 2.35
C GLY A 479 36.06 13.77 2.56
N THR A 480 35.03 13.10 2.03
CA THR A 480 33.62 13.49 2.22
C THR A 480 32.77 12.38 2.84
N LEU A 481 31.64 12.73 3.45
CA LEU A 481 30.69 11.75 3.99
C LEU A 481 30.10 10.85 2.89
N SER A 482 29.81 11.41 1.71
CA SER A 482 29.45 10.62 0.52
C SER A 482 30.51 9.56 0.20
N GLN A 483 31.80 9.91 0.21
CA GLN A 483 32.87 8.93 -0.06
C GLN A 483 32.91 7.79 0.97
N ILE A 484 32.49 8.03 2.21
CA ILE A 484 32.41 7.00 3.25
C ILE A 484 31.26 6.02 2.97
N LEU A 485 30.09 6.52 2.54
CA LEU A 485 28.98 5.68 2.07
C LEU A 485 29.32 4.94 0.77
N GLU A 486 30.04 5.60 -0.15
CA GLU A 486 30.55 4.99 -1.39
C GLU A 486 31.54 3.85 -1.09
N MET A 487 32.44 4.00 -0.10
CA MET A 487 33.31 2.90 0.36
C MET A 487 32.50 1.73 0.93
N PHE A 488 31.45 2.02 1.71
CA PHE A 488 30.58 0.98 2.26
C PHE A 488 29.90 0.17 1.15
N VAL A 489 29.15 0.86 0.27
CA VAL A 489 28.40 0.24 -0.83
C VAL A 489 29.32 -0.46 -1.83
N ASN A 490 30.47 0.12 -2.18
CA ASN A 490 31.44 -0.52 -3.08
C ASN A 490 32.15 -1.75 -2.47
N SER A 491 32.00 -2.01 -1.16
CA SER A 491 32.47 -3.24 -0.51
C SER A 491 31.34 -4.28 -0.30
N THR A 492 30.10 -3.83 -0.05
CA THR A 492 28.96 -4.71 0.25
C THR A 492 28.18 -5.11 -1.00
N LEU A 493 27.88 -4.19 -1.93
CA LEU A 493 27.10 -4.49 -3.14
C LEU A 493 27.77 -5.56 -4.04
N PRO A 494 29.08 -5.52 -4.32
CA PRO A 494 29.73 -6.60 -5.08
C PRO A 494 29.70 -7.95 -4.35
N TYR A 495 29.69 -7.94 -3.01
CA TYR A 495 29.60 -9.17 -2.22
C TYR A 495 28.18 -9.76 -2.28
N ILE A 496 27.15 -8.97 -1.98
CA ILE A 496 25.74 -9.43 -2.01
C ILE A 496 25.36 -9.93 -3.43
N THR A 497 25.81 -9.22 -4.48
CA THR A 497 25.57 -9.66 -5.87
C THR A 497 26.37 -10.89 -6.28
N SER A 498 27.56 -11.13 -5.70
CA SER A 498 28.30 -12.39 -5.91
C SER A 498 27.58 -13.62 -5.34
N LEU A 499 26.72 -13.42 -4.33
CA LEU A 499 25.81 -14.44 -3.79
C LEU A 499 24.50 -14.58 -4.60
N ASN A 500 24.48 -14.10 -5.85
CA ASN A 500 23.35 -14.18 -6.79
C ASN A 500 22.05 -13.50 -6.29
N ARG A 501 22.18 -12.38 -5.56
CA ARG A 501 21.06 -11.55 -5.13
C ARG A 501 20.97 -10.24 -5.94
N THR A 502 19.75 -9.74 -6.11
CA THR A 502 19.44 -8.35 -6.47
C THR A 502 19.29 -7.57 -5.18
N VAL A 503 19.98 -6.44 -5.05
CA VAL A 503 19.90 -5.61 -3.85
C VAL A 503 18.74 -4.63 -3.97
N VAL A 504 18.02 -4.44 -2.87
CA VAL A 504 17.09 -3.34 -2.69
C VAL A 504 17.70 -2.38 -1.66
N TYR A 505 17.60 -1.08 -1.92
CA TYR A 505 17.96 -0.03 -0.97
C TYR A 505 16.79 0.96 -0.85
N TRP A 506 16.70 1.68 0.27
CA TRP A 506 15.90 2.89 0.35
C TRP A 506 16.45 3.96 -0.61
N GLU A 507 15.60 4.92 -1.00
CA GLU A 507 15.94 5.86 -2.08
C GLU A 507 17.07 6.85 -1.75
N ASP A 508 17.35 7.08 -0.47
CA ASP A 508 18.31 8.04 0.08
C ASP A 508 19.73 7.82 -0.45
N VAL A 509 20.14 6.55 -0.59
CA VAL A 509 21.42 6.13 -1.18
C VAL A 509 21.70 6.79 -2.55
N LEU A 510 20.64 7.18 -3.28
CA LEU A 510 20.68 7.91 -4.54
C LEU A 510 20.19 9.37 -4.41
N LEU A 511 19.18 9.61 -3.57
CA LEU A 511 18.34 10.82 -3.62
C LEU A 511 18.57 11.85 -2.51
N ASP A 512 19.26 11.52 -1.41
CA ASP A 512 19.46 12.45 -0.28
C ASP A 512 20.19 13.74 -0.70
N GLY A 513 20.03 14.82 0.07
CA GLY A 513 20.75 16.07 -0.10
C GLY A 513 22.24 15.98 0.25
N ASN A 514 22.58 15.31 1.35
CA ASN A 514 23.86 15.45 2.07
C ASN A 514 24.83 14.27 1.89
N VAL A 515 24.35 13.03 2.01
CA VAL A 515 25.15 11.80 2.04
C VAL A 515 24.50 10.76 1.12
N LYS A 516 25.00 10.68 -0.11
CA LYS A 516 24.54 9.75 -1.15
C LYS A 516 25.70 9.18 -1.97
N VAL A 517 25.46 8.08 -2.66
CA VAL A 517 26.41 7.39 -3.54
C VAL A 517 26.34 7.94 -4.96
N ASN A 518 27.48 8.12 -5.63
CA ASN A 518 27.51 8.45 -7.06
C ASN A 518 26.80 7.35 -7.89
N PRO A 519 25.85 7.69 -8.79
CA PRO A 519 25.15 6.72 -9.64
C PRO A 519 26.07 5.78 -10.45
N SER A 520 27.33 6.13 -10.71
CA SER A 520 28.28 5.23 -11.37
C SER A 520 28.68 3.99 -10.55
N LEU A 521 28.42 3.99 -9.24
CA LEU A 521 28.64 2.87 -8.32
C LEU A 521 27.36 2.04 -8.07
N LEU A 522 26.22 2.45 -8.65
CA LEU A 522 24.91 1.84 -8.46
C LEU A 522 24.40 1.22 -9.78
N PRO A 523 24.89 0.04 -10.22
CA PRO A 523 24.44 -0.62 -11.44
C PRO A 523 22.94 -1.00 -11.40
N THR A 524 22.13 -0.32 -12.21
CA THR A 524 20.66 -0.46 -12.29
C THR A 524 20.17 -1.90 -12.54
N ALA A 525 20.98 -2.75 -13.18
CA ALA A 525 20.66 -4.15 -13.43
C ALA A 525 20.53 -4.98 -12.13
N ASN A 526 21.33 -4.67 -11.12
CA ASN A 526 21.42 -5.41 -9.85
C ASN A 526 20.71 -4.72 -8.68
N ILE A 527 20.14 -3.53 -8.91
CA ILE A 527 19.51 -2.69 -7.88
C ILE A 527 18.01 -2.48 -8.16
N ILE A 528 17.25 -2.36 -7.08
CA ILE A 528 15.91 -1.80 -7.00
C ILE A 528 15.96 -0.71 -5.91
N LEU A 529 15.22 0.39 -6.06
CA LEU A 529 15.11 1.42 -5.02
C LEU A 529 13.69 1.48 -4.45
N GLN A 530 13.57 1.57 -3.13
CA GLN A 530 12.30 1.66 -2.41
C GLN A 530 12.01 3.13 -2.05
N SER A 531 10.90 3.65 -2.58
CA SER A 531 10.58 5.08 -2.60
C SER A 531 9.59 5.45 -1.50
N TRP A 532 10.04 6.23 -0.50
CA TRP A 532 9.25 6.60 0.67
C TRP A 532 8.93 8.10 0.79
N ASN A 533 9.77 9.02 0.29
CA ASN A 533 9.55 10.47 0.44
C ASN A 533 8.98 11.15 -0.82
N ASN A 534 8.34 12.30 -0.66
CA ASN A 534 7.82 13.18 -1.74
C ASN A 534 6.86 12.51 -2.75
N ALA A 535 6.29 11.37 -2.39
CA ALA A 535 5.40 10.51 -3.16
C ALA A 535 5.76 10.39 -4.67
N PRO A 536 4.93 10.75 -5.68
CA PRO A 536 5.26 10.46 -7.08
C PRO A 536 6.51 11.22 -7.58
N THR A 537 7.00 12.22 -6.85
CA THR A 537 8.16 13.03 -7.22
C THR A 537 9.45 12.21 -7.14
N ASN A 538 9.70 11.50 -6.03
CA ASN A 538 10.90 10.69 -5.90
C ASN A 538 10.80 9.37 -6.68
N THR A 539 9.62 8.74 -6.70
CA THR A 539 9.35 7.62 -7.61
C THR A 539 9.71 7.98 -9.06
N LYS A 540 9.36 9.20 -9.52
CA LYS A 540 9.76 9.71 -10.83
C LYS A 540 11.27 9.95 -10.96
N ARG A 541 11.96 10.46 -9.94
CA ARG A 541 13.44 10.61 -9.93
C ARG A 541 14.14 9.26 -10.11
N ILE A 542 13.67 8.21 -9.44
CA ILE A 542 14.19 6.83 -9.51
C ILE A 542 14.05 6.26 -10.93
N VAL A 543 12.82 6.16 -11.45
CA VAL A 543 12.57 5.50 -12.74
C VAL A 543 13.14 6.29 -13.92
N LYS A 544 13.17 7.63 -13.85
CA LYS A 544 13.84 8.48 -14.86
C LYS A 544 15.37 8.26 -14.87
N SER A 545 15.94 7.82 -13.75
CA SER A 545 17.35 7.46 -13.64
C SER A 545 17.64 6.00 -14.05
N GLY A 546 16.62 5.25 -14.51
CA GLY A 546 16.75 3.91 -15.07
C GLY A 546 16.67 2.76 -14.05
N TYR A 547 16.39 3.05 -12.77
CA TYR A 547 16.21 2.04 -11.73
C TYR A 547 14.78 1.50 -11.71
N ARG A 548 14.63 0.25 -11.28
CA ARG A 548 13.33 -0.29 -10.84
C ARG A 548 12.94 0.35 -9.50
N ALA A 549 11.65 0.63 -9.33
CA ALA A 549 11.10 1.25 -8.13
C ALA A 549 10.07 0.35 -7.45
N ILE A 550 10.21 0.17 -6.13
CA ILE A 550 9.12 -0.24 -5.23
C ILE A 550 8.57 1.05 -4.60
N VAL A 551 7.26 1.21 -4.58
CA VAL A 551 6.61 2.42 -4.04
C VAL A 551 6.02 2.16 -2.67
N SER A 552 6.55 2.85 -1.66
CA SER A 552 6.18 2.73 -0.25
C SER A 552 5.94 4.12 0.37
N SER A 553 5.49 5.09 -0.45
CA SER A 553 5.49 6.52 -0.10
C SER A 553 4.70 6.86 1.18
N SER A 554 5.38 7.48 2.14
CA SER A 554 4.91 7.73 3.51
C SER A 554 3.63 8.56 3.57
N ASP A 555 3.39 9.47 2.61
CA ASP A 555 2.11 10.19 2.43
C ASP A 555 0.89 9.28 2.31
N PHE A 556 1.07 8.04 1.82
CA PHE A 556 0.00 7.10 1.49
C PHE A 556 0.10 5.74 2.19
N TYR A 557 1.31 5.17 2.31
CA TYR A 557 1.52 3.72 2.55
C TYR A 557 2.22 3.38 3.88
N TYR A 558 2.65 4.36 4.68
CA TYR A 558 3.08 4.12 6.07
C TYR A 558 1.86 3.93 6.97
N LEU A 559 1.86 2.89 7.82
CA LEU A 559 0.71 2.44 8.62
C LEU A 559 0.77 2.91 10.07
N ASP A 560 1.98 3.12 10.58
CA ASP A 560 2.38 3.75 11.83
C ASP A 560 1.80 5.17 12.03
N CYS A 561 1.78 5.99 10.97
CA CYS A 561 1.43 7.41 11.01
C CYS A 561 0.12 7.74 11.76
N GLY A 562 0.15 8.86 12.50
CA GLY A 562 -1.03 9.45 13.13
C GLY A 562 -1.30 9.00 14.56
N HIS A 563 -0.34 8.36 15.24
CA HIS A 563 -0.47 7.90 16.63
C HIS A 563 0.28 8.74 17.68
N GLY A 564 0.82 9.87 17.23
CA GLY A 564 1.68 10.75 18.03
C GLY A 564 3.13 10.66 17.56
N ASP A 565 4.04 11.26 18.33
CA ASP A 565 5.38 10.71 18.47
C ASP A 565 5.45 9.82 19.72
N PHE A 566 6.58 9.13 19.91
CA PHE A 566 6.85 8.23 21.03
C PHE A 566 7.83 8.82 22.06
N LEU A 567 8.16 10.10 21.94
CA LEU A 567 9.30 10.71 22.62
C LEU A 567 8.96 11.11 24.05
N GLY A 568 9.76 10.65 25.01
CA GLY A 568 9.67 11.07 26.40
C GLY A 568 10.13 12.52 26.61
N ASN A 569 9.58 13.20 27.64
CA ASN A 569 9.94 14.58 28.01
C ASN A 569 9.76 15.60 26.87
N ASN A 570 8.70 15.42 26.06
CA ASN A 570 8.42 16.23 24.87
C ASN A 570 7.41 17.36 25.16
N SER A 571 7.90 18.58 25.36
CA SER A 571 7.07 19.75 25.69
C SER A 571 6.24 20.28 24.52
N VAL A 572 6.29 19.67 23.33
CA VAL A 572 5.35 19.96 22.23
C VAL A 572 3.89 19.63 22.60
N TYR A 573 3.68 18.83 23.65
CA TYR A 573 2.38 18.49 24.20
C TYR A 573 1.90 19.42 25.33
N ASP A 574 2.77 20.26 25.90
CA ASP A 574 2.46 21.19 27.02
C ASP A 574 1.73 22.47 26.54
N LEU A 575 0.70 22.28 25.71
CA LEU A 575 0.01 23.36 25.00
C LEU A 575 -1.29 23.80 25.73
N PRO A 576 -1.66 25.09 25.69
CA PRO A 576 -2.93 25.56 26.23
C PRO A 576 -4.15 24.87 25.57
N PRO A 577 -5.22 24.56 26.34
CA PRO A 577 -6.44 23.97 25.80
C PRO A 577 -7.01 24.76 24.61
N GLY A 578 -7.27 24.06 23.50
CA GLY A 578 -7.76 24.65 22.25
C GLY A 578 -6.67 25.04 21.24
N THR A 579 -5.40 24.77 21.52
CA THR A 579 -4.33 24.86 20.52
C THR A 579 -4.45 23.71 19.51
N ASP A 580 -4.34 24.02 18.21
CA ASP A 580 -4.34 23.00 17.15
C ASP A 580 -2.97 22.28 17.13
N GLN A 581 -3.01 20.95 17.26
CA GLN A 581 -1.83 20.09 17.26
C GLN A 581 -1.47 19.56 15.86
N GLY A 582 -2.28 19.84 14.83
CA GLY A 582 -2.01 19.50 13.43
C GLY A 582 -1.84 18.00 13.19
N LYS A 583 -0.59 17.52 13.11
CA LYS A 583 -0.27 16.08 12.97
C LYS A 583 -0.25 15.31 14.31
N GLY A 584 -0.35 16.00 15.45
CA GLY A 584 -0.32 15.41 16.79
C GLY A 584 1.07 14.94 17.25
N GLY A 585 2.15 15.45 16.63
CA GLY A 585 3.55 15.01 16.85
C GLY A 585 4.04 14.01 15.80
N SER A 586 3.17 13.17 15.24
CA SER A 586 3.54 12.16 14.24
C SER A 586 4.11 12.78 12.97
N TRP A 587 5.39 12.56 12.68
CA TRP A 587 6.10 13.21 11.56
C TRP A 587 5.41 12.97 10.20
N CYS A 588 5.00 11.72 9.93
CA CYS A 588 4.29 11.33 8.71
C CYS A 588 2.76 11.46 8.82
N GLY A 589 2.22 11.95 9.95
CA GLY A 589 0.79 12.16 10.16
C GLY A 589 0.11 13.02 9.07
N PRO A 590 -1.23 12.95 8.92
CA PRO A 590 -2.18 12.18 9.74
C PRO A 590 -2.22 10.69 9.35
N PHE A 591 -3.03 9.92 10.09
CA PHE A 591 -3.32 8.50 9.85
C PHE A 591 -3.78 8.21 8.42
N LYS A 592 -3.20 7.16 7.81
CA LYS A 592 -3.53 6.75 6.44
C LYS A 592 -4.77 5.88 6.47
N THR A 593 -5.89 6.45 6.01
CA THR A 593 -7.14 5.70 5.86
C THR A 593 -7.04 4.67 4.73
N TRP A 594 -7.89 3.64 4.75
CA TRP A 594 -7.99 2.71 3.62
C TRP A 594 -8.33 3.44 2.32
N GLN A 595 -9.13 4.53 2.38
CA GLN A 595 -9.41 5.36 1.22
C GLN A 595 -8.15 6.06 0.70
N THR A 596 -7.28 6.58 1.58
CA THR A 596 -6.00 7.20 1.19
C THR A 596 -5.15 6.21 0.38
N ILE A 597 -4.97 5.00 0.92
CA ILE A 597 -4.21 3.90 0.30
C ILE A 597 -4.85 3.48 -1.03
N TYR A 598 -6.17 3.22 -1.06
CA TYR A 598 -6.88 2.79 -2.27
C TYR A 598 -6.85 3.85 -3.38
N ASN A 599 -6.82 5.13 -3.02
CA ASN A 599 -6.82 6.22 -3.99
C ASN A 599 -5.44 6.59 -4.53
N TYR A 600 -4.35 6.01 -4.03
CA TYR A 600 -3.03 6.26 -4.59
C TYR A 600 -2.90 5.57 -5.97
N ASP A 601 -2.24 6.25 -6.90
CA ASP A 601 -1.91 5.77 -8.24
C ASP A 601 -0.38 5.84 -8.33
N ILE A 602 0.30 4.72 -8.06
CA ILE A 602 1.76 4.66 -7.95
C ILE A 602 2.49 4.93 -9.27
N THR A 603 1.73 5.07 -10.38
CA THR A 603 2.22 5.46 -11.70
C THR A 603 1.87 6.90 -12.09
N TYR A 604 1.29 7.69 -11.18
CA TYR A 604 0.85 9.04 -11.45
C TYR A 604 2.01 9.95 -11.91
N GLY A 605 1.81 10.63 -13.05
CA GLY A 605 2.79 11.55 -13.62
C GLY A 605 3.96 10.87 -14.37
N LEU A 606 3.97 9.54 -14.46
CA LEU A 606 4.96 8.77 -15.25
C LEU A 606 4.52 8.61 -16.72
N THR A 607 5.49 8.44 -17.61
CA THR A 607 5.30 7.96 -18.98
C THR A 607 5.20 6.44 -19.03
N GLU A 608 4.67 5.87 -20.12
CA GLU A 608 4.53 4.40 -20.28
C GLU A 608 5.85 3.62 -20.14
N ALA A 609 7.00 4.26 -20.42
CA ALA A 609 8.33 3.68 -20.21
C ALA A 609 8.77 3.75 -18.74
N GLU A 610 8.54 4.90 -18.09
CA GLU A 610 8.82 5.10 -16.65
C GLU A 610 7.94 4.17 -15.79
N SER A 611 6.65 4.01 -16.11
CA SER A 611 5.73 3.13 -15.37
C SER A 611 6.12 1.65 -15.40
N LYS A 612 6.84 1.19 -16.43
CA LYS A 612 7.32 -0.21 -16.54
C LYS A 612 8.50 -0.52 -15.62
N LEU A 613 9.11 0.51 -15.01
CA LEU A 613 10.13 0.35 -13.98
C LEU A 613 9.53 0.33 -12.57
N VAL A 614 8.27 0.74 -12.38
CA VAL A 614 7.53 0.55 -11.13
C VAL A 614 7.09 -0.91 -11.05
N ILE A 615 7.80 -1.73 -10.27
CA ILE A 615 7.53 -3.18 -10.17
C ILE A 615 6.38 -3.49 -9.19
N GLY A 616 5.98 -2.50 -8.40
CA GLY A 616 4.85 -2.55 -7.48
C GLY A 616 5.08 -1.66 -6.26
N GLY A 617 4.62 -2.10 -5.10
CA GLY A 617 4.66 -1.32 -3.86
C GLY A 617 4.41 -2.14 -2.60
N GLU A 618 4.66 -1.50 -1.47
CA GLU A 618 4.48 -2.06 -0.13
C GLU A 618 3.85 -1.03 0.79
N VAL A 619 3.05 -1.50 1.75
CA VAL A 619 2.75 -0.70 2.95
C VAL A 619 3.74 -1.06 4.05
N ALA A 620 4.24 -0.05 4.75
CA ALA A 620 5.19 -0.23 5.85
C ALA A 620 4.46 -0.12 7.19
N LEU A 621 4.77 -1.02 8.12
CA LEU A 621 4.52 -0.83 9.54
C LEU A 621 5.87 -0.78 10.26
N TRP A 622 6.31 0.44 10.54
CA TRP A 622 7.34 0.70 11.55
C TRP A 622 6.77 0.45 12.96
N SER A 623 7.63 0.05 13.90
CA SER A 623 7.21 -0.59 15.15
C SER A 623 7.58 0.18 16.41
N GLU A 624 7.90 1.47 16.32
CA GLU A 624 8.11 2.36 17.48
C GLU A 624 6.86 2.41 18.38
N GLN A 625 5.68 2.33 17.75
CA GLN A 625 4.36 2.28 18.41
C GLN A 625 3.49 1.12 17.86
N ALA A 626 4.11 -0.02 17.54
CA ALA A 626 3.41 -1.24 17.18
C ALA A 626 4.11 -2.51 17.68
N ASP A 627 3.29 -3.46 18.13
CA ASP A 627 3.69 -4.77 18.65
C ASP A 627 2.63 -5.83 18.23
N PRO A 628 2.76 -7.12 18.64
CA PRO A 628 1.77 -8.16 18.36
C PRO A 628 0.31 -7.83 18.73
N THR A 629 0.07 -6.94 19.72
CA THR A 629 -1.27 -6.57 20.20
C THR A 629 -2.00 -5.65 19.22
N VAL A 630 -1.27 -4.79 18.51
CA VAL A 630 -1.82 -3.83 17.53
C VAL A 630 -1.52 -4.19 16.07
N MET A 631 -0.65 -5.17 15.79
CA MET A 631 -0.26 -5.59 14.43
C MET A 631 -1.45 -5.76 13.46
N ASP A 632 -2.48 -6.51 13.85
CA ASP A 632 -3.61 -6.79 12.96
C ASP A 632 -4.49 -5.56 12.66
N PRO A 633 -4.95 -4.76 13.65
CA PRO A 633 -5.70 -3.53 13.33
C PRO A 633 -4.82 -2.45 12.67
N ARG A 634 -3.49 -2.45 12.90
CA ARG A 634 -2.56 -1.60 12.14
C ARG A 634 -2.55 -1.97 10.66
N ILE A 635 -2.36 -3.25 10.32
CA ILE A 635 -2.18 -3.69 8.93
C ILE A 635 -3.51 -3.86 8.19
N TRP A 636 -4.55 -4.39 8.84
CA TRP A 636 -5.77 -4.86 8.17
C TRP A 636 -7.00 -4.03 8.57
N PRO A 637 -7.84 -3.58 7.61
CA PRO A 637 -7.85 -3.91 6.19
C PRO A 637 -7.11 -2.88 5.31
N ARG A 638 -6.20 -2.08 5.89
CA ARG A 638 -5.47 -1.03 5.16
C ARG A 638 -4.55 -1.61 4.07
N ALA A 639 -3.79 -2.65 4.38
CA ALA A 639 -3.03 -3.43 3.40
C ALA A 639 -3.94 -4.15 2.38
N SER A 640 -5.17 -4.53 2.76
CA SER A 640 -6.16 -5.06 1.81
C SER A 640 -6.52 -4.03 0.73
N ALA A 641 -6.61 -2.75 1.09
CA ALA A 641 -6.83 -1.67 0.13
C ALA A 641 -5.73 -1.62 -0.93
N MET A 642 -4.45 -1.65 -0.52
CA MET A 642 -3.31 -1.72 -1.44
C MET A 642 -3.32 -3.02 -2.26
N ALA A 643 -3.69 -4.14 -1.64
CA ALA A 643 -3.71 -5.44 -2.31
C ALA A 643 -4.60 -5.45 -3.55
N GLU A 644 -5.74 -4.74 -3.53
CA GLU A 644 -6.55 -4.60 -4.75
C GLU A 644 -5.97 -3.58 -5.74
N THR A 645 -5.43 -2.44 -5.31
CA THR A 645 -4.86 -1.47 -6.26
C THR A 645 -3.71 -2.08 -7.05
N LEU A 646 -2.88 -2.92 -6.42
CA LEU A 646 -1.76 -3.59 -7.08
C LEU A 646 -2.16 -4.91 -7.79
N TRP A 647 -3.33 -5.47 -7.49
CA TRP A 647 -3.85 -6.65 -8.19
C TRP A 647 -4.68 -6.27 -9.43
N SER A 648 -5.67 -5.37 -9.32
CA SER A 648 -6.59 -5.01 -10.41
C SER A 648 -6.95 -3.53 -10.49
N GLY A 649 -6.17 -2.66 -9.85
CA GLY A 649 -6.28 -1.20 -9.94
C GLY A 649 -7.40 -0.61 -9.09
N ASN A 650 -7.44 0.73 -9.02
CA ASN A 650 -8.50 1.48 -8.34
C ASN A 650 -9.53 2.08 -9.32
N ARG A 651 -9.56 1.60 -10.57
CA ARG A 651 -10.41 2.14 -11.66
C ARG A 651 -11.39 1.11 -12.21
N ASP A 652 -12.50 1.58 -12.75
CA ASP A 652 -13.46 0.79 -13.52
C ASP A 652 -13.14 0.78 -15.03
N ASP A 653 -13.96 0.08 -15.82
CA ASP A 653 -13.84 -0.05 -17.29
C ASP A 653 -13.96 1.30 -18.04
N THR A 654 -14.43 2.36 -17.37
CA THR A 654 -14.51 3.72 -17.90
C THR A 654 -13.32 4.59 -17.50
N GLY A 655 -12.40 4.07 -16.68
CA GLY A 655 -11.23 4.77 -16.15
C GLY A 655 -11.49 5.60 -14.89
N ASN A 656 -12.73 5.62 -14.40
CA ASN A 656 -13.14 6.35 -13.20
C ASN A 656 -12.74 5.58 -11.94
N LYS A 657 -12.51 6.30 -10.83
CA LYS A 657 -12.10 5.69 -9.56
C LYS A 657 -13.27 4.95 -8.90
N ARG A 658 -13.09 3.66 -8.60
CA ARG A 658 -14.14 2.75 -8.09
C ARG A 658 -14.18 2.63 -6.55
N SER A 659 -13.59 3.58 -5.82
CA SER A 659 -13.46 3.53 -4.35
C SER A 659 -14.81 3.46 -3.62
N VAL A 660 -15.88 4.05 -4.16
CA VAL A 660 -17.24 3.91 -3.62
C VAL A 660 -17.69 2.44 -3.67
N GLU A 661 -17.59 1.79 -4.84
CA GLU A 661 -17.94 0.38 -5.04
C GLU A 661 -17.02 -0.59 -4.26
N ALA A 662 -15.77 -0.20 -4.02
CA ALA A 662 -14.85 -0.93 -3.16
C ALA A 662 -15.24 -0.89 -1.67
N THR A 663 -16.01 0.09 -1.21
CA THR A 663 -16.37 0.26 0.22
C THR A 663 -17.18 -0.93 0.75
N ASP A 664 -18.20 -1.37 0.00
CA ASP A 664 -19.05 -2.49 0.41
C ASP A 664 -18.28 -3.83 0.36
N ARG A 665 -17.41 -4.01 -0.65
CA ARG A 665 -16.54 -5.19 -0.74
C ARG A 665 -15.53 -5.26 0.39
N LEU A 666 -14.90 -4.14 0.75
CA LEU A 666 -13.89 -4.10 1.80
C LEU A 666 -14.48 -4.33 3.19
N ASN A 667 -15.69 -3.82 3.46
CA ASN A 667 -16.44 -4.10 4.69
C ASN A 667 -16.72 -5.60 4.87
N GLU A 668 -17.28 -6.24 3.83
CA GLU A 668 -17.59 -7.67 3.81
C GLU A 668 -16.31 -8.53 3.91
N TRP A 669 -15.25 -8.15 3.21
CA TRP A 669 -13.97 -8.82 3.26
C TRP A 669 -13.28 -8.70 4.63
N ARG A 670 -13.28 -7.50 5.23
CA ARG A 670 -12.79 -7.27 6.60
C ARG A 670 -13.55 -8.13 7.61
N TYR A 671 -14.88 -8.22 7.49
CA TYR A 671 -15.70 -9.08 8.34
C TYR A 671 -15.29 -10.56 8.20
N ARG A 672 -15.06 -11.02 6.96
CA ARG A 672 -14.60 -12.39 6.69
C ARG A 672 -13.19 -12.66 7.22
N MET A 673 -12.26 -11.72 7.10
CA MET A 673 -10.92 -11.81 7.70
C MET A 673 -10.99 -11.95 9.23
N VAL A 674 -11.89 -11.23 9.91
CA VAL A 674 -12.15 -11.39 11.34
C VAL A 674 -12.67 -12.80 11.66
N THR A 675 -13.60 -13.35 10.88
CA THR A 675 -14.05 -14.75 11.07
C THR A 675 -12.97 -15.80 10.77
N ARG A 676 -11.93 -15.43 10.00
CA ARG A 676 -10.72 -16.24 9.74
C ARG A 676 -9.60 -16.02 10.77
N GLY A 677 -9.85 -15.25 11.83
CA GLY A 677 -8.91 -15.06 12.95
C GLY A 677 -7.88 -13.95 12.77
N ILE A 678 -8.15 -12.95 11.91
CA ILE A 678 -7.31 -11.75 11.75
C ILE A 678 -8.01 -10.55 12.38
N GLY A 679 -7.36 -9.87 13.34
CA GLY A 679 -7.92 -8.79 14.17
C GLY A 679 -8.15 -7.44 13.48
N ALA A 680 -8.56 -7.43 12.20
CA ALA A 680 -8.65 -6.25 11.35
C ALA A 680 -9.57 -5.13 11.90
N GLU A 681 -9.17 -3.86 11.78
CA GLU A 681 -9.93 -2.70 12.27
C GLU A 681 -11.30 -2.52 11.57
N PRO A 682 -12.33 -1.97 12.25
CA PRO A 682 -13.62 -1.67 11.63
C PRO A 682 -13.58 -0.32 10.88
N ILE A 683 -13.76 -0.35 9.56
CA ILE A 683 -13.72 0.87 8.72
C ILE A 683 -15.02 1.70 8.76
N GLN A 684 -16.14 1.11 9.16
CA GLN A 684 -17.45 1.76 9.29
C GLN A 684 -18.30 1.09 10.38
N PRO A 685 -19.30 1.79 10.97
CA PRO A 685 -20.34 1.18 11.79
C PRO A 685 -21.12 0.09 11.02
N LEU A 686 -21.51 -0.99 11.69
CA LEU A 686 -22.29 -2.09 11.09
C LEU A 686 -23.63 -1.65 10.47
N TRP A 687 -24.16 -0.49 10.88
CA TRP A 687 -25.33 0.11 10.25
C TRP A 687 -25.08 0.53 8.80
N CYS A 688 -23.89 1.04 8.47
CA CYS A 688 -23.52 1.38 7.09
C CYS A 688 -23.51 0.14 6.19
N ILE A 689 -22.91 -0.95 6.68
CA ILE A 689 -22.86 -2.23 5.95
C ILE A 689 -24.28 -2.76 5.67
N LYS A 690 -25.21 -2.61 6.61
CA LYS A 690 -26.61 -3.00 6.44
C LYS A 690 -27.47 -2.00 5.65
N ASN A 691 -26.96 -0.80 5.37
CA ASN A 691 -27.64 0.24 4.59
C ASN A 691 -26.66 0.83 3.55
N PRO A 692 -26.25 0.05 2.52
CA PRO A 692 -25.23 0.48 1.56
C PRO A 692 -25.52 1.86 0.95
N GLY A 693 -24.47 2.67 0.81
CA GLY A 693 -24.55 4.05 0.32
C GLY A 693 -25.11 5.09 1.31
N MET A 694 -25.81 4.70 2.38
CA MET A 694 -26.40 5.66 3.35
C MET A 694 -25.37 6.33 4.27
N CYS A 695 -24.11 5.89 4.23
CA CYS A 695 -22.98 6.53 4.92
C CYS A 695 -22.02 7.26 3.96
N ASN A 696 -22.43 7.49 2.71
CA ASN A 696 -21.63 8.26 1.76
C ASN A 696 -21.77 9.77 2.04
N THR A 697 -20.66 10.51 1.99
CA THR A 697 -20.66 11.98 2.12
C THR A 697 -21.26 12.70 0.91
N VAL A 698 -21.45 11.99 -0.21
CA VAL A 698 -22.11 12.45 -1.43
C VAL A 698 -23.10 11.37 -1.85
N HIS A 699 -24.38 11.73 -2.01
CA HIS A 699 -25.35 10.81 -2.61
C HIS A 699 -24.96 10.53 -4.07
N PRO A 700 -24.98 9.26 -4.53
CA PRO A 700 -24.92 8.98 -5.96
C PRO A 700 -26.17 9.59 -6.63
N MET A 701 -25.95 10.28 -7.76
CA MET A 701 -27.01 10.86 -8.61
C MET A 701 -27.51 9.86 -9.65
#